data_AF-A0A163BZ50-F1
#
_entry.id   AF-A0A163BZ50-F1
#
_cell.length_a   1.000
_cell.length_b   1.000
_cell.length_c   1.000
_cell.angle_alpha   90.00
_cell.angle_beta   90.00
_cell.angle_gamma   90.00
#
_symmetry.space_group_name_H-M   'P 1'
#
loop_
_entity.id
_entity.type
_entity.pdbx_description
1 polymer ?
#
loop_
_entity_poly.entity_id
_entity_poly.type
_entity_poly.pdbx_seq_one_letter_code
_entity_poly.pdbx_strand_id
1 'polypeptide(L)'
;MPTPDYTTRWTSQRGSRPARIANCSGYKTDPGYHMRYQAELGDVDFITGDYLAEVNIAENAHAHTAGTHPGWEQTAWDGIEQTIELLAEKRIKVVINGGALNPRGLAEKVQELVTGKGLDLKVAFVLGDNLIEEMSNVREKGLPPHFDSDNSDVTVAEHTLDLLEKSDKPIVSANAYLGAREIVKGLEYGADIVIAGRVADASPVIGVAWYWYGWSDTDYDQLAGALIAGHLIECSGYVTGSNFAGFYEYSFEDLFDITFGIAEIEKDGTCVITKHDAKKGFVTEDTVKCQFLYELQGNTYLNSDVKAILDSVEVKAEGKNRVRVWGIKGAPPPPTTKLAIFYRAGYQSEIVVNATGYGTAEKLDLYERMLKFGLKRLGILDNFDVLEFQRIGVPESNPRSQLRSTTYLRIFAEASDANVNLGLASLLGEFAMQHYSGFHSTSDYRTAMPRPYISYYPAIYPQSSLKTSVNILQPSAPAGAEIKSMPTTPPPRFEDLSKRDSYETHSPVGFSSFGQTTRAKLGDVVLARSGDKGGNANIGFFIPSQLPSAYPAESPLYAESWDWLRTYLTIPKLKDMFGESWSDKFHIERVEFPKIMAVHFVVYGVLGRGVSGSSRLDSLAKGMGDWLRDIVVDVPVKLLEGRKKIQDANSVINYHLEHRFQVVVMFKKLKEKVKGEEQRPQGHPSGGQPQQQLHPNNPYYSSSQQQQSHTTPTEKYQAPPGPPPNYASSKSEYQAPPGPPPPHLSKSDFTPPAGPPPSHLSQPPPSYEAPVQHNWQVIPDTALLPPPPSIGYENSPTANSSMEEGDRAYAWCRANPLWPPYNIAPSTHNAIQNAQLALLRAPSFVGDIMPQPQAGHWKVRTHPNCRDSSILTNLPMYSALADTPLRTHQPKTIYFELKVTGTGRGGLSLEEADAGIAVGFIAPPYPTFRLPGWQRGSLGVHGDDGRRYVNDTWGGVDFTTAFAPGDTVGIGMSFSVPKNPPSYEAEQQGRLMDVEVFFTRNGKKEGGWDGHEELDARSEGGTMGLRGEFDLFPAIGVFGGVDFEVFFHPSQWLYRPF
;
A
#
# COMPACT_ATOMS: atom_id res chain seq x y z
N MET A 1 -15.68 -15.07 29.17
CA MET A 1 -16.47 -16.30 28.89
C MET A 1 -15.57 -17.51 29.12
N PRO A 2 -16.09 -18.74 29.24
CA PRO A 2 -15.22 -19.92 29.05
C PRO A 2 -14.55 -19.85 27.67
N THR A 3 -13.33 -20.40 27.55
CA THR A 3 -12.64 -20.55 26.27
C THR A 3 -13.48 -21.43 25.34
N PRO A 4 -13.68 -21.07 24.06
CA PRO A 4 -14.42 -21.92 23.13
C PRO A 4 -13.71 -23.27 22.95
N ASP A 5 -14.48 -24.36 22.91
CA ASP A 5 -13.96 -25.65 22.48
C ASP A 5 -13.97 -25.72 20.95
N TYR A 6 -12.77 -25.64 20.36
CA TYR A 6 -12.57 -25.78 18.92
C TYR A 6 -12.51 -27.25 18.47
N THR A 7 -12.34 -28.23 19.38
CA THR A 7 -12.19 -29.64 19.01
C THR A 7 -13.49 -30.24 18.47
N THR A 8 -14.65 -29.79 18.96
CA THR A 8 -15.97 -30.22 18.51
C THR A 8 -16.53 -29.43 17.32
N ARG A 9 -15.81 -28.40 16.83
CA ARG A 9 -16.25 -27.50 15.73
C ARG A 9 -16.73 -28.27 14.51
N TRP A 10 -15.87 -29.12 13.96
CA TRP A 10 -16.11 -29.82 12.70
C TRP A 10 -16.94 -31.11 12.84
N THR A 11 -17.36 -31.46 14.05
CA THR A 11 -18.08 -32.71 14.36
C THR A 11 -19.49 -32.48 14.88
N SER A 12 -19.69 -31.63 15.91
CA SER A 12 -21.01 -31.39 16.52
C SER A 12 -21.52 -29.95 16.39
N GLN A 13 -20.67 -28.98 16.04
CA GLN A 13 -21.11 -27.58 15.83
C GLN A 13 -21.41 -27.27 14.35
N ARG A 14 -20.76 -27.98 13.42
CA ARG A 14 -20.99 -27.87 11.97
C ARG A 14 -22.48 -28.01 11.64
N GLY A 15 -23.03 -27.01 10.97
CA GLY A 15 -24.44 -26.96 10.55
C GLY A 15 -25.46 -26.70 11.67
N SER A 16 -25.07 -26.56 12.95
CA SER A 16 -25.99 -26.36 14.07
C SER A 16 -26.28 -24.89 14.41
N ARG A 17 -25.52 -23.96 13.81
CA ARG A 17 -25.61 -22.50 13.97
C ARG A 17 -25.17 -21.80 12.67
N PRO A 18 -25.29 -20.46 12.55
CA PRO A 18 -24.72 -19.73 11.42
C PRO A 18 -23.23 -20.01 11.22
N ALA A 19 -22.82 -20.15 9.95
CA ALA A 19 -21.42 -20.23 9.55
C ALA A 19 -20.80 -18.84 9.64
N ARG A 20 -19.74 -18.66 10.45
CA ARG A 20 -19.04 -17.38 10.61
C ARG A 20 -17.87 -17.33 9.62
N ILE A 21 -18.06 -16.62 8.51
CA ILE A 21 -17.13 -16.58 7.38
C ILE A 21 -16.57 -15.15 7.27
N ALA A 22 -15.27 -14.99 7.42
CA ALA A 22 -14.61 -13.68 7.46
C ALA A 22 -13.68 -13.50 6.26
N ASN A 23 -13.75 -12.35 5.57
CA ASN A 23 -12.89 -12.12 4.42
C ASN A 23 -11.56 -11.45 4.81
N CYS A 24 -10.44 -11.89 4.23
CA CYS A 24 -9.09 -11.37 4.51
C CYS A 24 -8.47 -10.57 3.38
N SER A 25 -9.06 -10.58 2.18
CA SER A 25 -8.58 -9.84 1.01
C SER A 25 -9.71 -9.63 0.00
N GLY A 26 -9.69 -8.48 -0.67
CA GLY A 26 -10.41 -8.20 -1.90
C GLY A 26 -9.53 -7.54 -2.97
N TYR A 27 -8.21 -7.47 -2.77
CA TYR A 27 -7.26 -6.96 -3.76
C TYR A 27 -5.83 -7.46 -3.46
N LYS A 28 -5.01 -7.67 -4.50
CA LYS A 28 -3.66 -8.28 -4.35
C LYS A 28 -2.70 -7.55 -3.40
N THR A 29 -2.90 -6.27 -3.09
CA THR A 29 -2.05 -5.52 -2.14
C THR A 29 -2.63 -5.42 -0.73
N ASP A 30 -3.73 -6.11 -0.41
CA ASP A 30 -4.22 -6.20 0.97
C ASP A 30 -3.19 -6.94 1.84
N PRO A 31 -2.63 -6.32 2.90
CA PRO A 31 -1.57 -6.95 3.68
C PRO A 31 -2.01 -8.23 4.41
N GLY A 32 -1.11 -9.21 4.54
CA GLY A 32 -1.41 -10.51 5.15
C GLY A 32 -1.88 -10.43 6.61
N TYR A 33 -1.54 -9.35 7.32
CA TYR A 33 -2.06 -9.11 8.68
C TYR A 33 -3.60 -9.03 8.74
N HIS A 34 -4.30 -8.77 7.62
CA HIS A 34 -5.76 -8.85 7.59
C HIS A 34 -6.27 -10.29 7.79
N MET A 35 -5.59 -11.31 7.26
CA MET A 35 -5.90 -12.73 7.55
C MET A 35 -5.69 -13.03 9.03
N ARG A 36 -4.57 -12.55 9.59
CA ARG A 36 -4.26 -12.69 11.00
C ARG A 36 -5.31 -12.01 11.89
N TYR A 37 -5.72 -10.79 11.56
CA TYR A 37 -6.77 -10.08 12.29
C TYR A 37 -8.11 -10.82 12.28
N GLN A 38 -8.50 -11.45 11.17
CA GLN A 38 -9.74 -12.25 11.14
C GLN A 38 -9.65 -13.49 12.05
N ALA A 39 -8.48 -14.10 12.17
CA ALA A 39 -8.24 -15.22 13.09
C ALA A 39 -8.04 -14.80 14.56
N GLU A 40 -7.46 -13.61 14.82
CA GLU A 40 -7.06 -13.17 16.16
C GLU A 40 -8.19 -12.46 16.91
N LEU A 41 -8.87 -11.49 16.28
CA LEU A 41 -9.73 -10.50 16.95
C LEU A 41 -11.08 -11.02 17.45
N GLY A 42 -11.46 -12.26 17.10
CA GLY A 42 -12.72 -12.86 17.50
C GLY A 42 -12.78 -14.36 17.22
N ASP A 43 -14.00 -14.86 17.06
CA ASP A 43 -14.24 -16.23 16.62
C ASP A 43 -14.92 -16.28 15.24
N VAL A 44 -14.36 -17.12 14.36
CA VAL A 44 -14.78 -17.36 12.97
C VAL A 44 -14.57 -18.84 12.67
N ASP A 45 -15.38 -19.43 11.80
CA ASP A 45 -15.22 -20.83 11.36
C ASP A 45 -14.29 -20.93 10.15
N PHE A 46 -14.42 -19.94 9.25
CA PHE A 46 -13.73 -19.87 7.98
C PHE A 46 -13.12 -18.49 7.75
N ILE A 47 -11.98 -18.46 7.07
CA ILE A 47 -11.45 -17.24 6.47
C ILE A 47 -11.38 -17.44 4.95
N THR A 48 -11.98 -16.51 4.22
CA THR A 48 -11.92 -16.45 2.74
C THR A 48 -11.02 -15.31 2.30
N GLY A 49 -10.57 -15.32 1.05
CA GLY A 49 -9.82 -14.20 0.48
C GLY A 49 -9.84 -14.19 -1.04
N ASP A 50 -10.29 -13.06 -1.61
CA ASP A 50 -10.15 -12.74 -3.02
C ASP A 50 -8.93 -11.84 -3.23
N TYR A 51 -8.05 -12.22 -4.15
CA TYR A 51 -6.84 -11.50 -4.52
C TYR A 51 -6.84 -11.17 -6.03
N LEU A 52 -7.83 -11.62 -6.81
CA LEU A 52 -7.76 -11.67 -8.27
C LEU A 52 -8.75 -10.68 -8.93
N ALA A 53 -8.25 -9.51 -9.31
CA ALA A 53 -8.90 -8.67 -10.31
C ALA A 53 -8.68 -9.25 -11.73
N GLU A 54 -9.14 -8.53 -12.76
CA GLU A 54 -8.78 -8.83 -14.16
C GLU A 54 -7.31 -8.43 -14.43
N VAL A 55 -6.91 -7.22 -14.01
CA VAL A 55 -5.61 -6.63 -14.36
C VAL A 55 -4.39 -7.39 -13.82
N ASN A 56 -4.44 -7.94 -12.60
CA ASN A 56 -3.26 -8.55 -11.99
C ASN A 56 -2.92 -9.93 -12.55
N ILE A 57 -3.90 -10.73 -13.00
CA ILE A 57 -3.61 -12.02 -13.66
C ILE A 57 -2.77 -11.77 -14.92
N ALA A 58 -3.09 -10.72 -15.69
CA ALA A 58 -2.35 -10.32 -16.88
C ALA A 58 -0.91 -9.86 -16.59
N GLU A 59 -0.74 -8.99 -15.59
CA GLU A 59 0.58 -8.52 -15.12
C GLU A 59 1.46 -9.68 -14.63
N ASN A 60 0.91 -10.48 -13.72
CA ASN A 60 1.62 -11.59 -13.09
C ASN A 60 1.98 -12.67 -14.11
N ALA A 61 1.16 -12.90 -15.14
CA ALA A 61 1.44 -13.89 -16.18
C ALA A 61 2.69 -13.55 -16.99
N HIS A 62 2.88 -12.28 -17.38
CA HIS A 62 4.09 -11.88 -18.08
C HIS A 62 5.34 -12.10 -17.20
N ALA A 63 5.30 -11.67 -15.93
CA ALA A 63 6.44 -11.82 -15.03
C ALA A 63 6.72 -13.29 -14.66
N HIS A 64 5.67 -14.12 -14.52
CA HIS A 64 5.80 -15.54 -14.23
C HIS A 64 6.42 -16.31 -15.40
N THR A 65 5.99 -16.07 -16.64
CA THR A 65 6.63 -16.64 -17.83
C THR A 65 8.07 -16.15 -18.02
N ALA A 66 8.41 -14.97 -17.51
CA ALA A 66 9.79 -14.45 -17.49
C ALA A 66 10.65 -15.00 -16.33
N GLY A 67 10.08 -15.81 -15.42
CA GLY A 67 10.77 -16.34 -14.24
C GLY A 67 10.97 -15.33 -13.10
N THR A 68 10.44 -14.10 -13.22
CA THR A 68 10.60 -13.03 -12.22
C THR A 68 9.44 -12.94 -11.21
N HIS A 69 8.47 -13.86 -11.29
CA HIS A 69 7.33 -13.93 -10.37
C HIS A 69 6.96 -15.39 -10.07
N PRO A 70 6.65 -15.78 -8.82
CA PRO A 70 6.37 -17.18 -8.46
C PRO A 70 5.05 -17.73 -9.04
N GLY A 71 4.16 -16.85 -9.48
CA GLY A 71 2.88 -17.19 -10.13
C GLY A 71 1.67 -17.15 -9.19
N TRP A 72 1.88 -16.99 -7.88
CA TRP A 72 0.84 -16.74 -6.87
C TRP A 72 0.97 -15.32 -6.28
N GLU A 73 -0.06 -14.85 -5.57
CA GLU A 73 -0.04 -13.54 -4.90
C GLU A 73 0.68 -13.63 -3.56
N GLN A 74 1.75 -12.85 -3.39
CA GLN A 74 2.65 -12.98 -2.23
C GLN A 74 2.02 -12.48 -0.91
N THR A 75 1.03 -11.60 -0.97
CA THR A 75 0.18 -11.21 0.18
C THR A 75 -0.69 -12.36 0.70
N ALA A 76 -1.07 -13.30 -0.17
CA ALA A 76 -1.80 -14.50 0.23
C ALA A 76 -0.89 -15.50 0.96
N TRP A 77 0.38 -15.61 0.54
CA TRP A 77 1.40 -16.31 1.32
C TRP A 77 1.62 -15.66 2.68
N ASP A 78 1.89 -14.35 2.72
CA ASP A 78 2.12 -13.58 3.95
C ASP A 78 0.97 -13.74 4.95
N GLY A 79 -0.27 -13.67 4.47
CA GLY A 79 -1.45 -13.91 5.29
C GLY A 79 -1.48 -15.30 5.93
N ILE A 80 -1.18 -16.35 5.16
CA ILE A 80 -1.11 -17.72 5.71
C ILE A 80 0.05 -17.85 6.69
N GLU A 81 1.24 -17.35 6.36
CA GLU A 81 2.43 -17.42 7.19
C GLU A 81 2.23 -16.76 8.57
N GLN A 82 1.62 -15.56 8.61
CA GLN A 82 1.29 -14.86 9.85
C GLN A 82 0.18 -15.54 10.68
N THR A 83 -0.60 -16.45 10.09
CA THR A 83 -1.86 -16.95 10.70
C THR A 83 -1.85 -18.45 11.00
N ILE A 84 -0.96 -19.24 10.39
CA ILE A 84 -1.02 -20.71 10.36
C ILE A 84 -1.17 -21.41 11.72
N GLU A 85 -0.57 -20.85 12.77
CA GLU A 85 -0.66 -21.38 14.15
C GLU A 85 -2.05 -21.14 14.77
N LEU A 86 -2.64 -19.96 14.53
CA LEU A 86 -4.02 -19.66 14.94
C LEU A 86 -5.04 -20.50 14.16
N LEU A 87 -4.77 -20.81 12.89
CA LEU A 87 -5.61 -21.73 12.10
C LEU A 87 -5.64 -23.13 12.72
N ALA A 88 -4.47 -23.64 13.15
CA ALA A 88 -4.37 -24.93 13.84
C ALA A 88 -5.03 -24.89 15.23
N GLU A 89 -4.73 -23.89 16.06
CA GLU A 89 -5.25 -23.75 17.43
C GLU A 89 -6.78 -23.63 17.45
N LYS A 90 -7.33 -22.66 16.70
CA LYS A 90 -8.77 -22.39 16.64
C LYS A 90 -9.52 -23.32 15.66
N ARG A 91 -8.81 -24.24 15.01
CA ARG A 91 -9.34 -25.13 13.94
C ARG A 91 -10.13 -24.32 12.90
N ILE A 92 -9.58 -23.21 12.42
CA ILE A 92 -10.17 -22.37 11.36
C ILE A 92 -9.79 -22.94 10.00
N LYS A 93 -10.73 -22.99 9.05
CA LYS A 93 -10.46 -23.41 7.67
C LYS A 93 -10.29 -22.19 6.75
N VAL A 94 -9.43 -22.31 5.74
CA VAL A 94 -9.10 -21.21 4.82
C VAL A 94 -9.40 -21.58 3.37
N VAL A 95 -10.01 -20.66 2.62
CA VAL A 95 -10.23 -20.81 1.17
C VAL A 95 -9.87 -19.50 0.46
N ILE A 96 -8.83 -19.53 -0.37
CA ILE A 96 -8.33 -18.35 -1.08
C ILE A 96 -8.12 -18.62 -2.57
N ASN A 97 -8.26 -17.59 -3.40
CA ASN A 97 -7.88 -17.64 -4.83
C ASN A 97 -6.49 -17.02 -5.11
N GLY A 98 -5.75 -16.63 -4.06
CA GLY A 98 -4.40 -16.07 -4.15
C GLY A 98 -3.34 -16.99 -4.74
N GLY A 99 -3.68 -18.23 -5.14
CA GLY A 99 -2.83 -19.08 -5.96
C GLY A 99 -2.63 -18.56 -7.38
N ALA A 100 -3.53 -17.69 -7.87
CA ALA A 100 -3.48 -17.01 -9.17
C ALA A 100 -3.20 -17.96 -10.36
N LEU A 101 -1.95 -17.99 -10.85
CA LEU A 101 -1.51 -18.81 -12.00
C LEU A 101 -0.81 -20.10 -11.55
N ASN A 102 -0.34 -20.15 -10.30
CA ASN A 102 0.39 -21.26 -9.72
C ASN A 102 -0.20 -21.67 -8.34
N PRO A 103 -1.48 -22.08 -8.27
CA PRO A 103 -2.11 -22.50 -7.02
C PRO A 103 -1.45 -23.75 -6.42
N ARG A 104 -0.84 -24.59 -7.27
CA ARG A 104 -0.03 -25.73 -6.84
C ARG A 104 1.19 -25.27 -6.03
N GLY A 105 2.00 -24.36 -6.57
CA GLY A 105 3.24 -23.92 -5.93
C GLY A 105 3.00 -23.23 -4.57
N LEU A 106 1.95 -22.42 -4.46
CA LEU A 106 1.55 -21.84 -3.17
C LEU A 106 1.10 -22.93 -2.18
N ALA A 107 0.35 -23.94 -2.63
CA ALA A 107 -0.07 -25.05 -1.78
C ALA A 107 1.10 -25.93 -1.32
N GLU A 108 2.08 -26.19 -2.20
CA GLU A 108 3.30 -26.93 -1.85
C GLU A 108 4.10 -26.14 -0.79
N LYS A 109 4.32 -24.84 -0.98
CA LYS A 109 4.97 -23.96 0.01
C LYS A 109 4.23 -23.90 1.36
N VAL A 110 2.89 -23.89 1.36
CA VAL A 110 2.08 -23.92 2.59
C VAL A 110 2.14 -25.30 3.26
N GLN A 111 2.22 -26.40 2.51
CA GLN A 111 2.40 -27.73 3.07
C GLN A 111 3.78 -27.92 3.71
N GLU A 112 4.82 -27.29 3.15
CA GLU A 112 6.16 -27.20 3.76
C GLU A 112 6.10 -26.47 5.11
N LEU A 113 5.46 -25.30 5.18
CA LEU A 113 5.26 -24.53 6.41
C LEU A 113 4.51 -25.33 7.50
N VAL A 114 3.40 -25.97 7.11
CA VAL A 114 2.61 -26.85 7.99
C VAL A 114 3.47 -27.99 8.55
N THR A 115 4.27 -28.64 7.69
CA THR A 115 5.13 -29.76 8.08
C THR A 115 6.28 -29.30 8.97
N GLY A 116 6.93 -28.17 8.66
CA GLY A 116 8.03 -27.60 9.43
C GLY A 116 7.62 -27.10 10.82
N LYS A 117 6.36 -26.67 10.99
CA LYS A 117 5.76 -26.33 12.29
C LYS A 117 5.13 -27.53 13.01
N GLY A 118 5.05 -28.71 12.37
CA GLY A 118 4.47 -29.93 12.95
C GLY A 118 2.95 -29.87 13.18
N LEU A 119 2.22 -29.14 12.32
CA LEU A 119 0.78 -28.88 12.47
C LEU A 119 -0.08 -29.95 11.74
N ASP A 120 -1.18 -30.39 12.36
CA ASP A 120 -2.19 -31.24 11.71
C ASP A 120 -3.20 -30.40 10.92
N LEU A 121 -2.74 -29.90 9.77
CA LEU A 121 -3.52 -29.18 8.77
C LEU A 121 -3.32 -29.84 7.40
N LYS A 122 -4.39 -29.97 6.61
CA LYS A 122 -4.33 -30.52 5.25
C LYS A 122 -4.46 -29.43 4.20
N VAL A 123 -3.51 -29.38 3.27
CA VAL A 123 -3.48 -28.40 2.18
C VAL A 123 -3.99 -29.04 0.88
N ALA A 124 -4.83 -28.32 0.16
CA ALA A 124 -5.36 -28.72 -1.14
C ALA A 124 -5.30 -27.56 -2.13
N PHE A 125 -5.24 -27.88 -3.43
CA PHE A 125 -5.30 -26.89 -4.51
C PHE A 125 -6.24 -27.28 -5.65
N VAL A 126 -6.80 -26.27 -6.30
CA VAL A 126 -7.70 -26.40 -7.44
C VAL A 126 -6.92 -26.26 -8.75
N LEU A 127 -7.26 -27.05 -9.76
CA LEU A 127 -6.79 -26.92 -11.15
C LEU A 127 -7.96 -26.98 -12.13
N GLY A 128 -7.75 -26.40 -13.33
CA GLY A 128 -8.67 -26.48 -14.47
C GLY A 128 -9.22 -25.13 -14.95
N ASP A 129 -8.73 -24.03 -14.40
CA ASP A 129 -9.07 -22.66 -14.80
C ASP A 129 -8.22 -22.18 -15.99
N ASN A 130 -6.93 -22.50 -16.01
CA ASN A 130 -6.00 -22.12 -17.07
C ASN A 130 -6.28 -22.89 -18.38
N LEU A 131 -6.59 -22.14 -19.44
CA LEU A 131 -6.92 -22.61 -20.80
C LEU A 131 -5.96 -22.02 -21.86
N ILE A 132 -4.74 -21.64 -21.48
CA ILE A 132 -3.77 -21.01 -22.39
C ILE A 132 -3.39 -21.91 -23.58
N GLU A 133 -3.35 -23.24 -23.36
CA GLU A 133 -3.08 -24.22 -24.42
C GLU A 133 -4.27 -24.34 -25.38
N GLU A 134 -5.51 -24.42 -24.88
CA GLU A 134 -6.72 -24.44 -25.70
C GLU A 134 -6.83 -23.19 -26.61
N MET A 135 -6.45 -22.02 -26.10
CA MET A 135 -6.50 -20.72 -26.79
C MET A 135 -5.31 -20.45 -27.74
N SER A 136 -4.24 -21.26 -27.70
CA SER A 136 -3.03 -21.06 -28.53
C SER A 136 -3.32 -20.84 -30.03
N ASN A 137 -4.25 -21.60 -30.60
CA ASN A 137 -4.62 -21.54 -32.03
C ASN A 137 -5.90 -20.72 -32.31
N VAL A 138 -6.20 -19.69 -31.50
CA VAL A 138 -7.45 -18.91 -31.62
C VAL A 138 -7.68 -18.29 -33.01
N ARG A 139 -6.60 -17.98 -33.76
CA ARG A 139 -6.68 -17.42 -35.12
C ARG A 139 -7.19 -18.41 -36.17
N GLU A 140 -7.02 -19.71 -35.93
CA GLU A 140 -7.52 -20.78 -36.81
C GLU A 140 -8.93 -21.22 -36.42
N LYS A 141 -9.24 -21.20 -35.12
CA LYS A 141 -10.50 -21.71 -34.54
C LYS A 141 -11.59 -20.64 -34.38
N GLY A 142 -11.21 -19.36 -34.38
CA GLY A 142 -12.04 -18.25 -33.89
C GLY A 142 -11.93 -18.06 -32.37
N LEU A 143 -12.28 -16.86 -31.89
CA LEU A 143 -12.48 -16.58 -30.46
C LEU A 143 -13.76 -17.28 -29.96
N PRO A 144 -13.80 -17.73 -28.68
CA PRO A 144 -15.07 -18.00 -28.01
C PRO A 144 -15.93 -16.73 -27.98
N PRO A 145 -17.27 -16.82 -27.89
CA PRO A 145 -18.13 -15.64 -27.94
C PRO A 145 -17.82 -14.63 -26.84
N HIS A 146 -17.97 -13.34 -27.14
CA HIS A 146 -17.80 -12.25 -26.18
C HIS A 146 -18.81 -12.38 -25.03
N PHE A 147 -18.44 -11.97 -23.81
CA PHE A 147 -19.27 -12.18 -22.62
C PHE A 147 -20.69 -11.59 -22.73
N ASP A 148 -20.84 -10.42 -23.35
CA ASP A 148 -22.14 -9.77 -23.57
C ASP A 148 -22.85 -10.21 -24.87
N SER A 149 -22.40 -11.27 -25.58
CA SER A 149 -22.92 -11.64 -26.92
C SER A 149 -24.40 -12.00 -26.95
N ASP A 150 -24.97 -12.39 -25.81
CA ASP A 150 -26.37 -12.80 -25.69
C ASP A 150 -27.34 -11.60 -25.67
N ASN A 151 -26.84 -10.37 -25.50
CA ASN A 151 -27.63 -9.15 -25.68
C ASN A 151 -27.33 -8.50 -27.05
N SER A 152 -28.23 -8.72 -28.00
CA SER A 152 -28.19 -8.16 -29.37
C SER A 152 -28.14 -6.63 -29.46
N ASP A 153 -28.48 -5.93 -28.37
CA ASP A 153 -28.57 -4.47 -28.35
C ASP A 153 -27.26 -3.82 -27.85
N VAL A 154 -26.26 -4.64 -27.46
CA VAL A 154 -24.93 -4.21 -27.02
C VAL A 154 -23.96 -4.17 -28.20
N THR A 155 -23.28 -3.04 -28.37
CA THR A 155 -22.16 -2.89 -29.32
C THR A 155 -20.85 -2.98 -28.55
N VAL A 156 -19.99 -3.94 -28.91
CA VAL A 156 -18.63 -4.04 -28.34
C VAL A 156 -17.74 -2.90 -28.84
N ALA A 157 -16.68 -2.60 -28.10
CA ALA A 157 -15.78 -1.51 -28.44
C ALA A 157 -15.04 -1.75 -29.78
N GLU A 158 -14.64 -0.65 -30.43
CA GLU A 158 -13.65 -0.71 -31.50
C GLU A 158 -12.33 -1.30 -30.94
N HIS A 159 -11.58 -2.03 -31.77
CA HIS A 159 -10.37 -2.77 -31.37
C HIS A 159 -10.56 -3.91 -30.34
N THR A 160 -11.79 -4.36 -30.04
CA THR A 160 -12.05 -5.58 -29.26
C THR A 160 -11.61 -6.86 -30.00
N LEU A 161 -11.62 -6.87 -31.34
CA LEU A 161 -11.22 -8.02 -32.16
C LEU A 161 -9.77 -7.95 -32.70
N ASP A 162 -8.99 -6.96 -32.25
CA ASP A 162 -7.56 -6.79 -32.60
C ASP A 162 -6.75 -8.09 -32.47
N LEU A 163 -7.08 -8.94 -31.49
CA LEU A 163 -6.44 -10.23 -31.23
C LEU A 163 -6.58 -11.22 -32.41
N LEU A 164 -7.64 -11.14 -33.22
CA LEU A 164 -7.80 -11.90 -34.45
C LEU A 164 -7.22 -11.15 -35.65
N GLU A 165 -7.52 -9.85 -35.75
CA GLU A 165 -7.28 -9.03 -36.94
C GLU A 165 -5.80 -8.64 -37.14
N LYS A 166 -5.08 -8.32 -36.05
CA LYS A 166 -3.68 -7.89 -36.07
C LYS A 166 -2.78 -9.04 -35.62
N SER A 167 -1.75 -9.38 -36.39
CA SER A 167 -0.93 -10.60 -36.19
C SER A 167 0.09 -10.51 -35.05
N ASP A 168 0.39 -9.30 -34.57
CA ASP A 168 1.38 -8.98 -33.54
C ASP A 168 0.85 -9.09 -32.09
N LYS A 169 -0.37 -9.61 -31.92
CA LYS A 169 -1.08 -9.69 -30.63
C LYS A 169 -1.02 -11.13 -30.04
N PRO A 170 -0.02 -11.49 -29.22
CA PRO A 170 0.02 -12.75 -28.50
C PRO A 170 -0.85 -12.73 -27.24
N ILE A 171 -1.49 -13.86 -26.95
CA ILE A 171 -2.18 -14.11 -25.66
C ILE A 171 -1.12 -14.28 -24.56
N VAL A 172 -1.41 -13.74 -23.38
CA VAL A 172 -0.56 -13.76 -22.17
C VAL A 172 -1.18 -14.65 -21.08
N SER A 173 -2.51 -14.66 -20.97
CA SER A 173 -3.27 -15.50 -20.03
C SER A 173 -4.66 -15.81 -20.62
N ALA A 174 -5.19 -16.98 -20.28
CA ALA A 174 -6.58 -17.37 -20.53
C ALA A 174 -7.08 -18.19 -19.34
N ASN A 175 -7.91 -17.60 -18.46
CA ASN A 175 -8.36 -18.24 -17.22
C ASN A 175 -9.89 -18.19 -17.09
N ALA A 176 -10.51 -19.36 -16.95
CA ALA A 176 -11.95 -19.54 -16.72
C ALA A 176 -12.33 -19.30 -15.26
N TYR A 177 -13.51 -18.72 -15.01
CA TYR A 177 -13.99 -18.44 -13.66
C TYR A 177 -14.65 -19.71 -13.08
N LEU A 178 -13.89 -20.47 -12.30
CA LEU A 178 -14.38 -21.71 -11.68
C LEU A 178 -15.39 -21.45 -10.53
N GLY A 179 -16.15 -22.49 -10.20
CA GLY A 179 -17.16 -22.45 -9.14
C GLY A 179 -16.61 -22.81 -7.76
N ALA A 180 -17.55 -23.12 -6.87
CA ALA A 180 -17.34 -23.58 -5.52
C ALA A 180 -17.23 -25.12 -5.42
N ARG A 181 -17.60 -25.88 -6.45
CA ARG A 181 -17.61 -27.36 -6.43
C ARG A 181 -16.25 -27.95 -6.04
N GLU A 182 -15.17 -27.44 -6.62
CA GLU A 182 -13.79 -27.86 -6.36
C GLU A 182 -13.39 -27.60 -4.91
N ILE A 183 -13.80 -26.44 -4.37
CA ILE A 183 -13.59 -26.05 -2.97
C ILE A 183 -14.35 -26.98 -2.02
N VAL A 184 -15.64 -27.20 -2.27
CA VAL A 184 -16.49 -28.09 -1.45
C VAL A 184 -15.92 -29.50 -1.40
N LYS A 185 -15.50 -30.05 -2.55
CA LYS A 185 -14.89 -31.38 -2.60
C LYS A 185 -13.58 -31.43 -1.84
N GLY A 186 -12.73 -30.38 -1.91
CA GLY A 186 -11.53 -30.28 -1.07
C GLY A 186 -11.85 -30.37 0.43
N LEU A 187 -12.84 -29.58 0.88
CA LEU A 187 -13.28 -29.54 2.28
C LEU A 187 -13.94 -30.87 2.73
N GLU A 188 -14.73 -31.52 1.87
CA GLU A 188 -15.31 -32.86 2.09
C GLU A 188 -14.26 -33.95 2.28
N TYR A 189 -13.21 -33.94 1.45
CA TYR A 189 -12.05 -34.82 1.61
C TYR A 189 -11.11 -34.41 2.77
N GLY A 190 -11.48 -33.37 3.53
CA GLY A 190 -10.88 -33.00 4.80
C GLY A 190 -9.76 -31.98 4.72
N ALA A 191 -9.63 -31.22 3.61
CA ALA A 191 -8.72 -30.09 3.56
C ALA A 191 -9.07 -29.04 4.63
N ASP A 192 -8.04 -28.43 5.22
CA ASP A 192 -8.15 -27.29 6.12
C ASP A 192 -7.80 -25.97 5.41
N ILE A 193 -6.93 -26.03 4.40
CA ILE A 193 -6.57 -24.90 3.53
C ILE A 193 -6.81 -25.32 2.08
N VAL A 194 -7.58 -24.53 1.34
CA VAL A 194 -7.83 -24.71 -0.10
C VAL A 194 -7.34 -23.48 -0.87
N ILE A 195 -6.46 -23.70 -1.85
CA ILE A 195 -5.84 -22.65 -2.68
C ILE A 195 -6.28 -22.83 -4.13
N ALA A 196 -6.98 -21.84 -4.68
CA ALA A 196 -7.44 -21.83 -6.06
C ALA A 196 -6.60 -20.90 -6.96
N GLY A 197 -6.65 -21.17 -8.27
CA GLY A 197 -6.39 -20.17 -9.31
C GLY A 197 -7.63 -19.30 -9.52
N ARG A 198 -8.05 -19.05 -10.77
CA ARG A 198 -9.30 -18.30 -11.00
C ARG A 198 -10.54 -19.11 -10.62
N VAL A 199 -11.12 -18.77 -9.48
CA VAL A 199 -12.55 -18.94 -9.21
C VAL A 199 -13.29 -17.62 -9.43
N ALA A 200 -14.62 -17.67 -9.49
CA ALA A 200 -15.45 -16.47 -9.30
C ALA A 200 -15.39 -16.00 -7.84
N ASP A 201 -15.64 -14.70 -7.66
CA ASP A 201 -15.07 -13.91 -6.57
C ASP A 201 -15.69 -14.29 -5.20
N ALA A 202 -17.02 -14.50 -5.19
CA ALA A 202 -17.78 -15.04 -4.07
C ALA A 202 -17.70 -16.58 -3.88
N SER A 203 -17.16 -17.35 -4.84
CA SER A 203 -17.15 -18.82 -4.79
C SER A 203 -16.42 -19.42 -3.57
N PRO A 204 -15.35 -18.81 -2.99
CA PRO A 204 -14.82 -19.18 -1.68
C PRO A 204 -15.87 -19.20 -0.57
N VAL A 205 -16.75 -18.20 -0.53
CA VAL A 205 -17.80 -18.05 0.50
C VAL A 205 -18.94 -19.04 0.26
N ILE A 206 -19.36 -19.23 -1.01
CA ILE A 206 -20.31 -20.28 -1.39
C ILE A 206 -19.79 -21.65 -0.96
N GLY A 207 -18.52 -21.96 -1.23
CA GLY A 207 -17.93 -23.27 -0.96
C GLY A 207 -17.84 -23.63 0.52
N VAL A 208 -17.49 -22.66 1.38
CA VAL A 208 -17.45 -22.90 2.83
C VAL A 208 -18.86 -22.99 3.45
N ALA A 209 -19.83 -22.22 2.96
CA ALA A 209 -21.22 -22.28 3.42
C ALA A 209 -21.91 -23.60 3.03
N TRP A 210 -21.74 -24.00 1.77
CA TRP A 210 -22.19 -25.29 1.23
C TRP A 210 -21.57 -26.45 2.02
N TYR A 211 -20.25 -26.43 2.25
CA TYR A 211 -19.61 -27.42 3.11
C TYR A 211 -20.16 -27.40 4.56
N TRP A 212 -20.35 -26.22 5.18
CA TRP A 212 -20.83 -26.13 6.56
C TRP A 212 -22.19 -26.81 6.76
N TYR A 213 -23.14 -26.60 5.85
CA TYR A 213 -24.48 -27.17 5.96
C TYR A 213 -24.69 -28.53 5.29
N GLY A 214 -23.80 -28.93 4.37
CA GLY A 214 -23.96 -30.15 3.58
C GLY A 214 -25.11 -30.06 2.58
N TRP A 215 -25.26 -28.88 1.95
CA TRP A 215 -26.24 -28.63 0.88
C TRP A 215 -25.98 -29.51 -0.36
N SER A 216 -26.96 -29.63 -1.25
CA SER A 216 -26.78 -30.21 -2.60
C SER A 216 -26.30 -29.18 -3.63
N ASP A 217 -25.81 -29.65 -4.77
CA ASP A 217 -25.52 -28.83 -5.96
C ASP A 217 -26.78 -28.33 -6.70
N THR A 218 -27.96 -28.58 -6.11
CA THR A 218 -29.28 -28.11 -6.57
C THR A 218 -30.06 -27.33 -5.50
N ASP A 219 -29.46 -27.05 -4.34
CA ASP A 219 -30.04 -26.22 -3.26
C ASP A 219 -29.92 -24.73 -3.62
N TYR A 220 -30.44 -24.35 -4.80
CA TYR A 220 -30.09 -23.09 -5.46
C TYR A 220 -30.42 -21.85 -4.62
N ASP A 221 -31.53 -21.83 -3.87
CA ASP A 221 -31.85 -20.71 -2.96
C ASP A 221 -30.74 -20.48 -1.92
N GLN A 222 -30.16 -21.56 -1.40
CA GLN A 222 -29.11 -21.52 -0.39
C GLN A 222 -27.78 -21.06 -1.00
N LEU A 223 -27.45 -21.59 -2.17
CA LEU A 223 -26.26 -21.20 -2.94
C LEU A 223 -26.33 -19.73 -3.40
N ALA A 224 -27.51 -19.25 -3.80
CA ALA A 224 -27.75 -17.87 -4.20
C ALA A 224 -27.68 -16.89 -3.00
N GLY A 225 -28.19 -17.29 -1.83
CA GLY A 225 -27.98 -16.56 -0.59
C GLY A 225 -26.49 -16.46 -0.21
N ALA A 226 -25.74 -17.55 -0.35
CA ALA A 226 -24.30 -17.57 -0.11
C ALA A 226 -23.49 -16.77 -1.14
N LEU A 227 -23.94 -16.69 -2.41
CA LEU A 227 -23.38 -15.81 -3.44
C LEU A 227 -23.48 -14.34 -3.01
N ILE A 228 -24.67 -13.88 -2.58
CA ILE A 228 -24.85 -12.50 -2.11
C ILE A 228 -24.12 -12.25 -0.79
N ALA A 229 -24.05 -13.22 0.12
CA ALA A 229 -23.26 -13.11 1.33
C ALA A 229 -21.74 -12.96 1.03
N GLY A 230 -21.24 -13.66 0.00
CA GLY A 230 -19.86 -13.50 -0.48
C GLY A 230 -19.63 -12.14 -1.13
N HIS A 231 -20.52 -11.74 -2.03
CA HIS A 231 -20.49 -10.43 -2.69
C HIS A 231 -20.51 -9.24 -1.71
N LEU A 232 -21.12 -9.43 -0.54
CA LEU A 232 -21.14 -8.44 0.53
C LEU A 232 -19.87 -8.41 1.39
N ILE A 233 -18.96 -9.38 1.32
CA ILE A 233 -17.70 -9.38 2.09
C ILE A 233 -16.43 -9.41 1.24
N GLU A 234 -16.52 -9.69 -0.07
CA GLU A 234 -15.46 -9.39 -1.04
C GLU A 234 -15.18 -7.87 -1.14
N CYS A 235 -14.18 -7.47 -1.91
CA CYS A 235 -13.70 -6.07 -1.97
C CYS A 235 -13.31 -5.48 -0.60
N SER A 236 -12.65 -6.30 0.22
CA SER A 236 -11.88 -5.89 1.40
C SER A 236 -12.75 -5.24 2.50
N GLY A 237 -12.76 -3.90 2.58
CA GLY A 237 -13.44 -3.13 3.62
C GLY A 237 -14.65 -2.33 3.13
N TYR A 238 -15.16 -2.58 1.92
CA TYR A 238 -16.24 -1.75 1.35
C TYR A 238 -17.52 -1.78 2.21
N VAL A 239 -17.97 -2.98 2.62
CA VAL A 239 -19.16 -3.12 3.48
C VAL A 239 -18.96 -2.59 4.92
N THR A 240 -17.70 -2.42 5.35
CA THR A 240 -17.31 -1.92 6.68
C THR A 240 -16.94 -0.44 6.70
N GLY A 241 -17.14 0.29 5.59
CA GLY A 241 -17.10 1.76 5.53
C GLY A 241 -16.19 2.36 4.44
N SER A 242 -15.29 1.58 3.83
CA SER A 242 -14.47 2.08 2.72
C SER A 242 -15.30 2.30 1.45
N ASN A 243 -14.91 3.28 0.62
CA ASN A 243 -15.57 3.56 -0.67
C ASN A 243 -17.10 3.80 -0.56
N PHE A 244 -17.56 4.24 0.61
CA PHE A 244 -18.96 4.48 0.93
C PHE A 244 -19.36 5.93 0.59
N ALA A 245 -20.31 6.10 -0.32
CA ALA A 245 -20.72 7.40 -0.86
C ALA A 245 -21.32 8.39 0.18
N GLY A 246 -21.61 7.93 1.40
CA GLY A 246 -22.09 8.74 2.52
C GLY A 246 -21.06 9.06 3.61
N PHE A 247 -19.77 8.77 3.38
CA PHE A 247 -18.72 8.87 4.41
C PHE A 247 -18.63 10.24 5.11
N TYR A 248 -18.96 11.33 4.41
CA TYR A 248 -18.84 12.71 4.90
C TYR A 248 -19.83 13.08 6.01
N GLU A 249 -20.79 12.20 6.36
CA GLU A 249 -21.66 12.38 7.53
C GLU A 249 -21.19 11.62 8.77
N TYR A 250 -20.11 10.83 8.66
CA TYR A 250 -19.50 10.07 9.75
C TYR A 250 -18.23 10.76 10.26
N SER A 251 -17.72 10.34 11.43
CA SER A 251 -16.44 10.83 11.91
C SER A 251 -15.31 10.31 11.02
N PHE A 252 -14.37 11.18 10.62
CA PHE A 252 -13.17 10.73 9.90
C PHE A 252 -12.34 9.73 10.71
N GLU A 253 -12.45 9.77 12.05
CA GLU A 253 -11.84 8.75 12.91
C GLU A 253 -12.41 7.34 12.72
N ASP A 254 -13.61 7.17 12.17
CA ASP A 254 -14.19 5.84 11.95
C ASP A 254 -13.79 5.22 10.59
N LEU A 255 -13.14 5.98 9.70
CA LEU A 255 -12.95 5.64 8.28
C LEU A 255 -11.58 5.03 7.92
N PHE A 256 -10.67 4.85 8.87
CA PHE A 256 -9.33 4.26 8.66
C PHE A 256 -9.00 3.23 9.76
N ASP A 257 -8.00 2.36 9.54
CA ASP A 257 -7.74 1.17 10.39
C ASP A 257 -8.99 0.30 10.61
N ILE A 258 -9.74 0.10 9.53
CA ILE A 258 -10.96 -0.71 9.51
C ILE A 258 -10.62 -2.20 9.31
N THR A 259 -11.47 -3.07 9.83
CA THR A 259 -11.41 -4.52 9.55
C THR A 259 -12.41 -4.90 8.47
N PHE A 260 -12.20 -6.05 7.81
CA PHE A 260 -12.97 -6.50 6.66
C PHE A 260 -14.25 -7.24 7.07
N GLY A 261 -15.15 -7.45 6.10
CA GLY A 261 -16.48 -8.01 6.33
C GLY A 261 -16.49 -9.45 6.87
N ILE A 262 -17.50 -9.76 7.67
CA ILE A 262 -17.82 -11.11 8.16
C ILE A 262 -19.29 -11.38 7.83
N ALA A 263 -19.56 -12.49 7.14
CA ALA A 263 -20.91 -13.00 6.92
C ALA A 263 -21.22 -14.11 7.94
N GLU A 264 -22.37 -14.00 8.60
CA GLU A 264 -22.95 -15.06 9.43
C GLU A 264 -24.11 -15.69 8.63
N ILE A 265 -23.84 -16.78 7.91
CA ILE A 265 -24.79 -17.38 6.96
C ILE A 265 -25.62 -18.47 7.66
N GLU A 266 -26.94 -18.38 7.58
CA GLU A 266 -27.94 -19.32 8.10
C GLU A 266 -28.22 -20.48 7.11
N LYS A 267 -28.90 -21.53 7.59
CA LYS A 267 -29.08 -22.80 6.85
C LYS A 267 -29.92 -22.68 5.57
N ASP A 268 -30.74 -21.63 5.47
CA ASP A 268 -31.58 -21.30 4.33
C ASP A 268 -30.87 -20.42 3.27
N GLY A 269 -29.65 -19.93 3.56
CA GLY A 269 -28.92 -18.96 2.74
C GLY A 269 -29.10 -17.50 3.15
N THR A 270 -30.00 -17.19 4.10
CA THR A 270 -30.08 -15.86 4.72
C THR A 270 -28.77 -15.56 5.46
N CYS A 271 -28.34 -14.30 5.53
CA CYS A 271 -27.13 -13.94 6.27
C CYS A 271 -27.27 -12.67 7.12
N VAL A 272 -26.36 -12.52 8.09
CA VAL A 272 -26.11 -11.24 8.78
C VAL A 272 -24.68 -10.80 8.49
N ILE A 273 -24.52 -9.63 7.90
CA ILE A 273 -23.20 -9.00 7.73
C ILE A 273 -22.81 -8.27 9.01
N THR A 274 -21.57 -8.47 9.43
CA THR A 274 -20.96 -7.90 10.63
C THR A 274 -19.46 -7.68 10.42
N LYS A 275 -18.76 -7.23 11.46
CA LYS A 275 -17.29 -7.12 11.51
C LYS A 275 -16.78 -7.42 12.93
N HIS A 276 -15.46 -7.47 13.14
CA HIS A 276 -14.91 -7.45 14.51
C HIS A 276 -15.04 -6.06 15.14
N ASP A 277 -15.48 -5.98 16.39
CA ASP A 277 -15.63 -4.72 17.14
C ASP A 277 -14.29 -4.10 17.61
N ALA A 278 -13.19 -4.87 17.57
CA ALA A 278 -11.86 -4.44 18.06
C ALA A 278 -11.13 -3.42 17.14
N LYS A 279 -11.69 -3.11 15.97
CA LYS A 279 -11.14 -2.19 14.96
C LYS A 279 -12.20 -1.16 14.53
N LYS A 280 -11.80 -0.14 13.79
CA LYS A 280 -12.67 0.94 13.29
C LYS A 280 -13.60 0.46 12.15
N GLY A 281 -14.30 1.38 11.48
CA GLY A 281 -15.34 1.10 10.49
C GLY A 281 -16.72 0.88 11.11
N PHE A 282 -17.73 0.71 10.27
CA PHE A 282 -19.13 0.47 10.64
C PHE A 282 -19.86 -0.37 9.58
N VAL A 283 -20.85 -1.16 10.01
CA VAL A 283 -21.77 -1.86 9.10
C VAL A 283 -23.19 -1.34 9.33
N THR A 284 -23.81 -0.80 8.29
CA THR A 284 -25.14 -0.17 8.31
C THR A 284 -25.98 -0.67 7.15
N GLU A 285 -27.29 -0.44 7.19
CA GLU A 285 -28.15 -0.72 6.03
C GLU A 285 -27.65 -0.01 4.78
N ASP A 286 -27.08 1.20 4.92
CA ASP A 286 -26.59 1.99 3.79
C ASP A 286 -25.22 1.49 3.28
N THR A 287 -24.30 0.98 4.11
CA THR A 287 -23.05 0.35 3.59
C THR A 287 -23.34 -0.98 2.89
N VAL A 288 -24.30 -1.77 3.40
CA VAL A 288 -24.75 -3.01 2.75
C VAL A 288 -25.48 -2.73 1.45
N LYS A 289 -26.38 -1.73 1.39
CA LYS A 289 -27.02 -1.27 0.14
C LYS A 289 -26.00 -0.72 -0.86
N CYS A 290 -24.97 0.00 -0.41
CA CYS A 290 -23.85 0.41 -1.26
C CYS A 290 -23.10 -0.79 -1.83
N GLN A 291 -22.65 -1.76 -1.02
CA GLN A 291 -21.88 -2.90 -1.54
C GLN A 291 -22.73 -3.80 -2.45
N PHE A 292 -24.00 -4.05 -2.10
CA PHE A 292 -24.91 -4.86 -2.93
C PHE A 292 -25.13 -4.31 -4.35
N LEU A 293 -24.98 -3.00 -4.54
CA LEU A 293 -25.15 -2.31 -5.84
C LEU A 293 -23.80 -2.08 -6.55
N TYR A 294 -22.73 -2.73 -6.11
CA TYR A 294 -21.40 -2.69 -6.72
C TYR A 294 -21.27 -3.82 -7.75
N GLU A 295 -20.77 -3.54 -8.96
CA GLU A 295 -20.50 -4.54 -10.01
C GLU A 295 -21.68 -5.45 -10.46
N LEU A 296 -22.90 -5.19 -9.97
CA LEU A 296 -24.09 -6.02 -10.18
C LEU A 296 -24.73 -5.78 -11.56
N GLN A 297 -24.84 -6.82 -12.40
CA GLN A 297 -25.48 -6.72 -13.71
C GLN A 297 -27.00 -7.03 -13.68
N GLY A 298 -27.80 -6.09 -13.18
CA GLY A 298 -29.27 -6.17 -13.18
C GLY A 298 -29.86 -7.02 -12.04
N ASN A 299 -31.09 -7.52 -12.20
CA ASN A 299 -31.79 -8.32 -11.18
C ASN A 299 -31.38 -9.81 -11.14
N THR A 300 -30.59 -10.28 -12.10
CA THR A 300 -30.11 -11.67 -12.16
C THR A 300 -28.58 -11.73 -12.19
N TYR A 301 -27.98 -12.07 -11.05
CA TYR A 301 -26.52 -12.20 -10.88
C TYR A 301 -26.09 -13.63 -11.20
N LEU A 302 -25.16 -13.76 -12.16
CA LEU A 302 -24.64 -15.03 -12.67
C LEU A 302 -23.37 -15.47 -11.91
N ASN A 303 -23.33 -16.72 -11.50
CA ASN A 303 -22.16 -17.42 -10.98
C ASN A 303 -22.11 -18.84 -11.60
N SER A 304 -20.92 -19.46 -11.63
CA SER A 304 -20.70 -20.79 -12.21
C SER A 304 -21.54 -21.89 -11.54
N ASP A 305 -21.90 -21.72 -10.28
CA ASP A 305 -22.70 -22.68 -9.51
C ASP A 305 -24.21 -22.43 -9.53
N VAL A 306 -24.63 -21.16 -9.67
CA VAL A 306 -26.02 -20.72 -9.46
C VAL A 306 -26.30 -19.36 -10.14
N LYS A 307 -27.55 -19.11 -10.56
CA LYS A 307 -28.06 -17.76 -10.85
C LYS A 307 -28.83 -17.24 -9.64
N ALA A 308 -28.48 -16.07 -9.10
CA ALA A 308 -29.24 -15.42 -8.04
C ALA A 308 -30.23 -14.39 -8.61
N ILE A 309 -31.48 -14.51 -8.21
CA ILE A 309 -32.62 -13.65 -8.56
C ILE A 309 -32.89 -12.72 -7.37
N LEU A 310 -32.95 -11.41 -7.63
CA LEU A 310 -32.71 -10.38 -6.61
C LEU A 310 -33.89 -9.41 -6.39
N ASP A 311 -34.99 -9.57 -7.12
CA ASP A 311 -36.16 -8.68 -7.10
C ASP A 311 -36.83 -8.54 -5.72
N SER A 312 -36.60 -9.52 -4.83
CA SER A 312 -37.12 -9.56 -3.46
C SER A 312 -36.06 -9.39 -2.37
N VAL A 313 -34.85 -8.92 -2.71
CA VAL A 313 -33.77 -8.69 -1.73
C VAL A 313 -34.19 -7.67 -0.65
N GLU A 314 -34.07 -8.06 0.61
CA GLU A 314 -34.37 -7.22 1.77
C GLU A 314 -33.12 -7.07 2.65
N VAL A 315 -32.88 -5.84 3.14
CA VAL A 315 -31.71 -5.45 3.96
C VAL A 315 -32.21 -4.72 5.19
N LYS A 316 -31.85 -5.18 6.40
CA LYS A 316 -32.32 -4.58 7.66
C LYS A 316 -31.30 -4.66 8.79
N ALA A 317 -31.09 -3.57 9.53
CA ALA A 317 -30.27 -3.60 10.73
C ALA A 317 -30.94 -4.38 11.87
N GLU A 318 -30.21 -5.32 12.46
CA GLU A 318 -30.60 -6.06 13.68
C GLU A 318 -29.91 -5.48 14.93
N GLY A 319 -28.81 -4.74 14.77
CA GLY A 319 -28.06 -4.14 15.88
C GLY A 319 -26.87 -3.31 15.41
N LYS A 320 -26.06 -2.81 16.36
CA LYS A 320 -24.81 -2.10 16.04
C LYS A 320 -23.91 -3.03 15.21
N ASN A 321 -23.43 -2.55 14.07
CA ASN A 321 -22.59 -3.31 13.14
C ASN A 321 -23.21 -4.64 12.65
N ARG A 322 -24.54 -4.81 12.67
CA ARG A 322 -25.20 -6.05 12.28
C ARG A 322 -26.42 -5.82 11.39
N VAL A 323 -26.36 -6.33 10.16
CA VAL A 323 -27.37 -6.12 9.12
C VAL A 323 -27.74 -7.45 8.46
N ARG A 324 -29.01 -7.85 8.58
CA ARG A 324 -29.57 -9.04 7.93
C ARG A 324 -29.84 -8.77 6.46
N VAL A 325 -29.56 -9.75 5.61
CA VAL A 325 -29.87 -9.76 4.17
C VAL A 325 -30.56 -11.07 3.80
N TRP A 326 -31.74 -10.98 3.18
CA TRP A 326 -32.57 -12.15 2.81
C TRP A 326 -33.40 -11.87 1.55
N GLY A 327 -34.20 -12.86 1.12
CA GLY A 327 -35.15 -12.70 0.02
C GLY A 327 -34.61 -13.03 -1.38
N ILE A 328 -33.34 -13.43 -1.47
CA ILE A 328 -32.71 -13.96 -2.67
C ILE A 328 -33.38 -15.28 -3.08
N LYS A 329 -33.51 -15.52 -4.39
CA LYS A 329 -33.90 -16.83 -4.97
C LYS A 329 -32.85 -17.37 -5.93
N GLY A 330 -32.79 -18.69 -6.08
CA GLY A 330 -31.79 -19.36 -6.89
C GLY A 330 -32.37 -20.14 -8.09
N ALA A 331 -31.63 -20.14 -9.19
CA ALA A 331 -31.90 -20.94 -10.39
C ALA A 331 -30.62 -21.63 -10.90
N PRO A 332 -30.72 -22.67 -11.76
CA PRO A 332 -29.56 -23.36 -12.31
C PRO A 332 -28.62 -22.42 -13.09
N PRO A 333 -27.30 -22.63 -13.04
CA PRO A 333 -26.32 -21.80 -13.75
C PRO A 333 -26.47 -21.90 -15.28
N PRO A 334 -25.99 -20.90 -16.04
CA PRO A 334 -25.92 -21.01 -17.50
C PRO A 334 -24.95 -22.13 -17.94
N PRO A 335 -25.08 -22.68 -19.16
CA PRO A 335 -24.20 -23.72 -19.70
C PRO A 335 -22.73 -23.28 -19.89
N THR A 336 -22.47 -21.98 -19.74
CA THR A 336 -21.15 -21.34 -19.86
C THR A 336 -20.67 -20.75 -18.53
N THR A 337 -19.38 -20.46 -18.45
CA THR A 337 -18.80 -19.55 -17.45
C THR A 337 -17.99 -18.46 -18.17
N LYS A 338 -17.66 -17.39 -17.45
CA LYS A 338 -16.75 -16.33 -17.90
C LYS A 338 -15.35 -16.89 -18.11
N LEU A 339 -14.74 -16.58 -19.24
CA LEU A 339 -13.34 -16.83 -19.56
C LEU A 339 -12.66 -15.48 -19.79
N ALA A 340 -11.63 -15.18 -19.00
CA ALA A 340 -10.82 -13.99 -19.20
C ALA A 340 -9.63 -14.31 -20.11
N ILE A 341 -9.58 -13.66 -21.28
CA ILE A 341 -8.44 -13.76 -22.22
C ILE A 341 -7.70 -12.42 -22.22
N PHE A 342 -6.39 -12.45 -22.01
CA PHE A 342 -5.53 -11.26 -21.98
C PHE A 342 -4.47 -11.34 -23.07
N TYR A 343 -4.23 -10.25 -23.80
CA TYR A 343 -3.28 -10.21 -24.91
C TYR A 343 -2.47 -8.91 -24.96
N ARG A 344 -1.22 -8.98 -25.41
CA ARG A 344 -0.42 -7.76 -25.64
C ARG A 344 -1.05 -6.96 -26.76
N ALA A 345 -1.47 -5.73 -26.45
CA ALA A 345 -2.27 -4.92 -27.37
C ALA A 345 -1.43 -3.88 -28.11
N GLY A 346 -0.39 -3.34 -27.48
CA GLY A 346 0.51 -2.36 -28.08
C GLY A 346 1.21 -1.56 -27.00
N TYR A 347 1.40 -0.27 -27.28
CA TYR A 347 1.98 0.71 -26.37
C TYR A 347 0.96 1.80 -26.05
N GLN A 348 0.97 2.27 -24.80
CA GLN A 348 0.24 3.44 -24.35
C GLN A 348 1.22 4.54 -23.90
N SER A 349 0.83 5.80 -24.03
CA SER A 349 1.49 6.91 -23.34
C SER A 349 0.49 8.00 -22.94
N GLU A 350 0.84 8.71 -21.87
CA GLU A 350 0.03 9.77 -21.29
C GLU A 350 0.87 11.02 -21.02
N ILE A 351 0.39 12.15 -21.52
CA ILE A 351 1.00 13.47 -21.33
C ILE A 351 -0.02 14.37 -20.62
N VAL A 352 0.39 15.01 -19.53
CA VAL A 352 -0.43 15.98 -18.81
C VAL A 352 0.18 17.38 -18.91
N VAL A 353 -0.56 18.32 -19.50
CA VAL A 353 -0.18 19.74 -19.61
C VAL A 353 -1.24 20.65 -19.01
N ASN A 354 -0.82 21.81 -18.51
CA ASN A 354 -1.63 22.63 -17.61
C ASN A 354 -1.87 24.03 -18.19
N ALA A 355 -3.14 24.45 -18.25
CA ALA A 355 -3.53 25.81 -18.59
C ALA A 355 -3.98 26.58 -17.34
N THR A 356 -3.37 27.73 -17.08
CA THR A 356 -3.76 28.63 -15.97
C THR A 356 -4.48 29.88 -16.49
N GLY A 357 -5.43 30.41 -15.73
CA GLY A 357 -5.93 31.79 -15.88
C GLY A 357 -7.01 31.95 -16.94
N TYR A 358 -7.18 33.17 -17.46
CA TYR A 358 -8.23 33.46 -18.45
C TYR A 358 -8.09 32.60 -19.72
N GLY A 359 -9.21 32.13 -20.27
CA GLY A 359 -9.29 31.43 -21.56
C GLY A 359 -8.62 30.05 -21.58
N THR A 360 -8.81 29.22 -20.54
CA THR A 360 -8.23 27.86 -20.51
C THR A 360 -8.74 26.98 -21.65
N ALA A 361 -10.00 27.08 -22.04
CA ALA A 361 -10.56 26.33 -23.16
C ALA A 361 -9.80 26.64 -24.47
N GLU A 362 -9.71 27.92 -24.84
CA GLU A 362 -9.05 28.37 -26.07
C GLU A 362 -7.55 28.06 -26.10
N LYS A 363 -6.90 28.05 -24.93
CA LYS A 363 -5.50 27.60 -24.76
C LYS A 363 -5.35 26.13 -25.09
N LEU A 364 -6.22 25.27 -24.57
CA LEU A 364 -6.19 23.83 -24.84
C LEU A 364 -6.59 23.51 -26.28
N ASP A 365 -7.58 24.22 -26.85
CA ASP A 365 -7.93 24.15 -28.27
C ASP A 365 -6.75 24.50 -29.19
N LEU A 366 -5.97 25.52 -28.86
CA LEU A 366 -4.76 25.88 -29.61
C LEU A 366 -3.71 24.76 -29.53
N TYR A 367 -3.50 24.19 -28.34
CA TYR A 367 -2.48 23.16 -28.11
C TYR A 367 -2.83 21.83 -28.80
N GLU A 368 -4.10 21.41 -28.72
CA GLU A 368 -4.64 20.25 -29.44
C GLU A 368 -4.44 20.41 -30.96
N ARG A 369 -4.77 21.57 -31.53
CA ARG A 369 -4.57 21.87 -32.96
C ARG A 369 -3.11 21.84 -33.37
N MET A 370 -2.22 22.39 -32.52
CA MET A 370 -0.77 22.41 -32.75
C MET A 370 -0.18 21.00 -32.74
N LEU A 371 -0.56 20.15 -31.78
CA LEU A 371 -0.13 18.75 -31.73
C LEU A 371 -0.67 17.95 -32.92
N LYS A 372 -1.96 18.08 -33.27
CA LYS A 372 -2.54 17.43 -34.46
C LYS A 372 -1.85 17.89 -35.76
N PHE A 373 -1.44 19.15 -35.87
CA PHE A 373 -0.58 19.64 -36.96
C PHE A 373 0.80 18.95 -36.97
N GLY A 374 1.48 18.89 -35.82
CA GLY A 374 2.77 18.23 -35.68
C GLY A 374 2.74 16.75 -36.07
N LEU A 375 1.77 16.00 -35.53
CA LEU A 375 1.55 14.57 -35.83
C LEU A 375 1.26 14.33 -37.32
N LYS A 376 0.45 15.21 -37.94
CA LYS A 376 0.17 15.13 -39.38
C LYS A 376 1.40 15.40 -40.25
N ARG A 377 2.22 16.37 -39.86
CA ARG A 377 3.50 16.68 -40.53
C ARG A 377 4.54 15.55 -40.35
N LEU A 378 4.51 14.84 -39.23
CA LEU A 378 5.29 13.63 -38.98
C LEU A 378 4.74 12.38 -39.73
N GLY A 379 3.52 12.45 -40.29
CA GLY A 379 2.90 11.34 -41.00
C GLY A 379 2.37 10.21 -40.11
N ILE A 380 2.10 10.48 -38.83
CA ILE A 380 1.73 9.47 -37.83
C ILE A 380 0.36 9.71 -37.17
N LEU A 381 -0.34 10.81 -37.50
CA LEU A 381 -1.64 11.15 -36.89
C LEU A 381 -2.69 10.04 -37.05
N ASP A 382 -2.67 9.36 -38.20
CA ASP A 382 -3.64 8.33 -38.56
C ASP A 382 -3.17 6.90 -38.17
N ASN A 383 -2.07 6.79 -37.41
CA ASN A 383 -1.45 5.51 -36.97
C ASN A 383 -1.70 5.18 -35.48
N PHE A 384 -2.48 6.01 -34.78
CA PHE A 384 -2.89 5.73 -33.39
C PHE A 384 -4.12 4.80 -33.38
N ASP A 385 -4.10 3.82 -32.48
CA ASP A 385 -5.27 2.98 -32.17
C ASP A 385 -6.25 3.76 -31.26
N VAL A 386 -5.74 4.63 -30.39
CA VAL A 386 -6.50 5.64 -29.63
C VAL A 386 -5.68 6.93 -29.55
N LEU A 387 -6.31 8.09 -29.72
CA LEU A 387 -5.70 9.40 -29.46
C LEU A 387 -6.74 10.40 -28.93
N GLU A 388 -6.75 10.64 -27.62
CA GLU A 388 -7.72 11.48 -26.93
C GLU A 388 -7.09 12.71 -26.27
N PHE A 389 -7.86 13.81 -26.26
CA PHE A 389 -7.47 15.11 -25.70
C PHE A 389 -8.45 15.49 -24.58
N GLN A 390 -8.28 14.86 -23.42
CA GLN A 390 -9.22 14.91 -22.29
C GLN A 390 -8.97 16.16 -21.43
N ARG A 391 -9.97 17.06 -21.37
CA ARG A 391 -9.92 18.29 -20.57
C ARG A 391 -10.44 17.99 -19.16
N ILE A 392 -9.64 18.30 -18.14
CA ILE A 392 -9.90 17.92 -16.73
C ILE A 392 -9.99 19.17 -15.85
N GLY A 393 -11.12 19.29 -15.15
CA GLY A 393 -11.43 20.38 -14.24
C GLY A 393 -12.03 21.62 -14.93
N VAL A 394 -12.59 22.50 -14.11
CA VAL A 394 -13.11 23.83 -14.49
C VAL A 394 -12.49 24.82 -13.51
N PRO A 395 -11.93 25.97 -13.96
CA PRO A 395 -11.27 26.90 -13.04
C PRO A 395 -12.31 27.62 -12.16
N GLU A 396 -11.95 27.91 -10.91
CA GLU A 396 -12.77 28.72 -10.01
C GLU A 396 -12.99 30.11 -10.64
N SER A 397 -14.24 30.57 -10.68
CA SER A 397 -14.63 31.80 -11.42
C SER A 397 -14.02 33.09 -10.87
N ASN A 398 -13.51 33.07 -9.63
CA ASN A 398 -12.66 34.09 -9.05
C ASN A 398 -11.59 33.39 -8.20
N PRO A 399 -10.49 32.90 -8.82
CA PRO A 399 -9.64 31.88 -8.25
C PRO A 399 -8.72 32.44 -7.16
N ARG A 400 -8.81 31.90 -5.94
CA ARG A 400 -8.02 32.38 -4.79
C ARG A 400 -6.56 31.89 -4.74
N SER A 401 -6.15 31.03 -5.67
CA SER A 401 -4.77 30.59 -5.85
C SER A 401 -4.52 30.17 -7.31
N GLN A 402 -3.26 30.04 -7.72
CA GLN A 402 -2.91 29.55 -9.06
C GLN A 402 -3.56 28.19 -9.33
N LEU A 403 -3.47 27.24 -8.39
CA LEU A 403 -4.03 25.89 -8.55
C LEU A 403 -5.54 25.88 -8.82
N ARG A 404 -6.30 26.78 -8.18
CA ARG A 404 -7.75 26.94 -8.45
C ARG A 404 -8.05 27.61 -9.80
N SER A 405 -7.05 28.20 -10.43
CA SER A 405 -7.10 28.80 -11.77
C SER A 405 -6.56 27.87 -12.85
N THR A 406 -6.09 26.67 -12.49
CA THR A 406 -5.46 25.70 -13.40
C THR A 406 -6.42 24.59 -13.77
N THR A 407 -6.44 24.25 -15.06
CA THR A 407 -7.07 23.03 -15.60
C THR A 407 -6.05 22.21 -16.38
N TYR A 408 -6.25 20.90 -16.43
CA TYR A 408 -5.33 19.97 -17.08
C TYR A 408 -5.87 19.50 -18.44
N LEU A 409 -4.98 19.21 -19.36
CA LEU A 409 -5.24 18.44 -20.57
C LEU A 409 -4.42 17.15 -20.49
N ARG A 410 -5.12 16.03 -20.32
CA ARG A 410 -4.57 14.68 -20.43
C ARG A 410 -4.66 14.26 -21.88
N ILE A 411 -3.51 14.10 -22.52
CA ILE A 411 -3.39 13.56 -23.86
C ILE A 411 -3.05 12.09 -23.69
N PHE A 412 -4.02 11.22 -23.99
CA PHE A 412 -3.87 9.77 -23.87
C PHE A 412 -3.77 9.16 -25.27
N ALA A 413 -2.83 8.24 -25.46
CA ALA A 413 -2.54 7.66 -26.77
C ALA A 413 -2.20 6.17 -26.68
N GLU A 414 -2.89 5.34 -27.46
CA GLU A 414 -2.54 3.94 -27.72
C GLU A 414 -2.10 3.78 -29.17
N ALA A 415 -1.05 3.00 -29.42
CA ALA A 415 -0.67 2.58 -30.77
C ALA A 415 0.02 1.22 -30.76
N SER A 416 -0.06 0.50 -31.87
CA SER A 416 0.61 -0.79 -32.05
C SER A 416 2.14 -0.66 -32.18
N ASP A 417 2.65 0.52 -32.55
CA ASP A 417 4.10 0.83 -32.62
C ASP A 417 4.48 1.96 -31.64
N ALA A 418 5.44 1.67 -30.76
CA ALA A 418 6.02 2.62 -29.80
C ALA A 418 6.56 3.91 -30.44
N ASN A 419 7.02 3.86 -31.70
CA ASN A 419 7.52 5.04 -32.40
C ASN A 419 6.43 6.10 -32.63
N VAL A 420 5.15 5.70 -32.70
CA VAL A 420 4.00 6.61 -32.85
C VAL A 420 3.78 7.40 -31.55
N ASN A 421 3.83 6.74 -30.40
CA ASN A 421 3.83 7.37 -29.07
C ASN A 421 5.07 8.26 -28.82
N LEU A 422 6.27 7.82 -29.25
CA LEU A 422 7.49 8.66 -29.18
C LEU A 422 7.37 9.90 -30.07
N GLY A 423 6.75 9.78 -31.25
CA GLY A 423 6.45 10.90 -32.13
C GLY A 423 5.61 11.97 -31.43
N LEU A 424 4.53 11.56 -30.75
CA LEU A 424 3.73 12.47 -29.91
C LEU A 424 4.58 13.13 -28.80
N ALA A 425 5.38 12.36 -28.06
CA ALA A 425 6.23 12.90 -27.00
C ALA A 425 7.28 13.90 -27.53
N SER A 426 7.85 13.67 -28.72
CA SER A 426 8.86 14.56 -29.33
C SER A 426 8.33 15.96 -29.64
N LEU A 427 7.03 16.09 -29.96
CA LEU A 427 6.38 17.36 -30.25
C LEU A 427 6.29 18.26 -29.01
N LEU A 428 6.37 17.71 -27.80
CA LEU A 428 6.47 18.51 -26.58
C LEU A 428 7.77 19.32 -26.54
N GLY A 429 8.88 18.73 -26.98
CA GLY A 429 10.18 19.40 -27.08
C GLY A 429 10.23 20.43 -28.20
N GLU A 430 9.66 20.11 -29.37
CA GLU A 430 9.64 21.04 -30.51
C GLU A 430 8.72 22.26 -30.27
N PHE A 431 7.57 22.03 -29.65
CA PHE A 431 6.62 23.10 -29.32
C PHE A 431 6.82 23.67 -27.90
N ALA A 432 7.92 23.34 -27.22
CA ALA A 432 8.26 23.82 -25.88
C ALA A 432 8.35 25.36 -25.75
N MET A 433 8.49 26.08 -26.87
CA MET A 433 8.47 27.55 -26.94
C MET A 433 7.39 28.10 -27.89
N GLN A 434 6.47 27.26 -28.38
CA GLN A 434 5.41 27.62 -29.34
C GLN A 434 3.99 27.45 -28.75
N HIS A 435 3.89 27.22 -27.44
CA HIS A 435 2.66 27.00 -26.70
C HIS A 435 1.93 28.31 -26.32
N TYR A 436 0.79 28.18 -25.65
CA TYR A 436 0.01 29.30 -25.11
C TYR A 436 0.65 29.97 -23.87
N SER A 437 0.22 31.19 -23.55
CA SER A 437 0.64 31.90 -22.32
C SER A 437 0.09 31.22 -21.06
N GLY A 438 0.96 30.92 -20.09
CA GLY A 438 0.60 30.19 -18.86
C GLY A 438 0.65 28.66 -18.98
N PHE A 439 1.23 28.14 -20.07
CA PHE A 439 1.60 26.72 -20.20
C PHE A 439 2.61 26.32 -19.12
N HIS A 440 2.39 25.16 -18.52
CA HIS A 440 3.33 24.45 -17.65
C HIS A 440 2.91 22.98 -17.57
N SER A 441 3.74 22.12 -16.99
CA SER A 441 3.45 20.69 -16.76
C SER A 441 4.20 20.21 -15.52
N THR A 442 4.02 18.93 -15.16
CA THR A 442 5.02 18.25 -14.32
C THR A 442 6.35 18.14 -15.08
N SER A 443 7.46 18.03 -14.34
CA SER A 443 8.78 17.69 -14.88
C SER A 443 9.00 16.18 -15.01
N ASP A 444 8.08 15.35 -14.49
CA ASP A 444 8.10 13.90 -14.67
C ASP A 444 7.40 13.51 -15.97
N TYR A 445 8.19 13.19 -16.99
CA TYR A 445 7.72 12.75 -18.30
C TYR A 445 7.70 11.22 -18.46
N ARG A 446 7.84 10.42 -17.38
CA ARG A 446 7.87 8.94 -17.46
C ARG A 446 6.57 8.33 -18.01
N THR A 447 5.44 9.03 -17.90
CA THR A 447 4.16 8.61 -18.50
C THR A 447 4.09 8.89 -20.00
N ALA A 448 4.83 9.89 -20.50
CA ALA A 448 4.86 10.27 -21.91
C ALA A 448 5.64 9.28 -22.77
N MET A 449 6.49 8.46 -22.15
CA MET A 449 7.23 7.39 -22.82
C MET A 449 6.30 6.19 -23.11
N PRO A 450 6.44 5.50 -24.25
CA PRO A 450 5.60 4.36 -24.59
C PRO A 450 5.80 3.23 -23.59
N ARG A 451 4.70 2.75 -23.00
CA ARG A 451 4.65 1.61 -22.10
C ARG A 451 3.84 0.48 -22.74
N PRO A 452 4.37 -0.76 -22.82
CA PRO A 452 3.56 -1.90 -23.24
C PRO A 452 2.29 -2.04 -22.37
N TYR A 453 1.16 -2.38 -22.97
CA TYR A 453 -0.08 -2.68 -22.25
C TYR A 453 -0.74 -3.97 -22.73
N ILE A 454 -1.59 -4.52 -21.86
CA ILE A 454 -2.29 -5.79 -22.08
C ILE A 454 -3.79 -5.47 -22.14
N SER A 455 -4.43 -5.70 -23.29
CA SER A 455 -5.88 -5.54 -23.41
C SER A 455 -6.59 -6.81 -22.99
N TYR A 456 -7.85 -6.64 -22.62
CA TYR A 456 -8.75 -7.68 -22.17
C TYR A 456 -9.76 -8.06 -23.26
N TYR A 457 -10.13 -9.35 -23.31
CA TYR A 457 -11.27 -9.87 -24.04
C TYR A 457 -12.09 -10.77 -23.09
N PRO A 458 -13.25 -10.29 -22.59
CA PRO A 458 -14.16 -11.11 -21.79
C PRO A 458 -14.95 -12.04 -22.71
N ALA A 459 -14.88 -13.35 -22.44
CA ALA A 459 -15.53 -14.39 -23.23
C ALA A 459 -16.46 -15.27 -22.39
N ILE A 460 -17.30 -16.07 -23.06
CA ILE A 460 -17.99 -17.22 -22.45
C ILE A 460 -17.39 -18.54 -22.96
N TYR A 461 -17.27 -19.51 -22.05
CA TYR A 461 -16.72 -20.85 -22.33
C TYR A 461 -17.63 -21.95 -21.75
N PRO A 462 -17.90 -23.06 -22.46
CA PRO A 462 -18.82 -24.11 -21.97
C PRO A 462 -18.30 -24.80 -20.70
N GLN A 463 -19.10 -24.81 -19.63
CA GLN A 463 -18.70 -25.42 -18.36
C GLN A 463 -18.45 -26.94 -18.51
N SER A 464 -19.20 -27.60 -19.39
CA SER A 464 -19.06 -29.03 -19.70
C SER A 464 -17.76 -29.40 -20.42
N SER A 465 -16.97 -28.43 -20.87
CA SER A 465 -15.66 -28.63 -21.52
C SER A 465 -14.48 -28.46 -20.56
N LEU A 466 -14.71 -27.94 -19.36
CA LEU A 466 -13.66 -27.73 -18.34
C LEU A 466 -13.23 -29.07 -17.71
N LYS A 467 -11.94 -29.21 -17.44
CA LYS A 467 -11.32 -30.40 -16.83
C LYS A 467 -10.85 -30.07 -15.42
N THR A 468 -11.78 -29.77 -14.52
CA THR A 468 -11.44 -29.35 -13.17
C THR A 468 -11.06 -30.51 -12.25
N SER A 469 -10.23 -30.21 -11.26
CA SER A 469 -9.89 -31.14 -10.18
C SER A 469 -9.53 -30.42 -8.89
N VAL A 470 -9.73 -31.10 -7.77
CA VAL A 470 -9.14 -30.74 -6.48
C VAL A 470 -8.07 -31.75 -6.10
N ASN A 471 -6.93 -31.25 -5.62
CA ASN A 471 -5.69 -31.98 -5.48
C ASN A 471 -5.20 -31.85 -4.04
N ILE A 472 -5.08 -32.97 -3.31
CA ILE A 472 -4.70 -32.95 -1.89
C ILE A 472 -3.24 -33.37 -1.72
N LEU A 473 -2.50 -32.57 -0.96
CA LEU A 473 -1.13 -32.86 -0.55
C LEU A 473 -1.15 -33.76 0.70
N GLN A 474 -0.20 -34.69 0.78
CA GLN A 474 -0.09 -35.61 1.91
C GLN A 474 0.88 -35.06 2.97
N PRO A 475 0.49 -34.95 4.24
CA PRO A 475 1.38 -34.53 5.32
C PRO A 475 2.63 -35.43 5.41
N SER A 476 3.78 -34.83 5.72
CA SER A 476 5.07 -35.52 5.91
C SER A 476 5.65 -36.24 4.67
N ALA A 477 5.04 -36.11 3.49
CA ALA A 477 5.50 -36.80 2.30
C ALA A 477 6.62 -36.00 1.58
N PRO A 478 7.69 -36.65 1.07
CA PRO A 478 8.83 -35.95 0.46
C PRO A 478 8.48 -35.33 -0.90
N ALA A 479 9.30 -34.38 -1.37
CA ALA A 479 9.15 -33.74 -2.68
C ALA A 479 9.02 -34.79 -3.80
N GLY A 480 7.93 -34.73 -4.58
CA GLY A 480 7.58 -35.75 -5.57
C GLY A 480 6.60 -36.84 -5.08
N ALA A 481 6.04 -36.72 -3.88
CA ALA A 481 5.00 -37.62 -3.37
C ALA A 481 3.71 -37.64 -4.21
N GLU A 482 2.92 -38.71 -4.02
CA GLU A 482 1.67 -38.95 -4.74
C GLU A 482 0.57 -37.96 -4.31
N ILE A 483 0.39 -36.90 -5.11
CA ILE A 483 -0.71 -35.94 -5.00
C ILE A 483 -2.01 -36.65 -5.32
N LYS A 484 -2.96 -36.66 -4.38
CA LYS A 484 -4.28 -37.25 -4.61
C LYS A 484 -5.15 -36.28 -5.41
N SER A 485 -5.05 -36.35 -6.73
CA SER A 485 -5.94 -35.65 -7.66
C SER A 485 -7.31 -36.31 -7.70
N MET A 486 -8.37 -35.50 -7.67
CA MET A 486 -9.76 -35.95 -7.70
C MET A 486 -10.53 -35.07 -8.69
N PRO A 487 -10.96 -35.62 -9.85
CA PRO A 487 -11.67 -34.84 -10.86
C PRO A 487 -13.05 -34.44 -10.36
N THR A 488 -13.48 -33.26 -10.78
CA THR A 488 -14.77 -32.67 -10.44
C THR A 488 -15.69 -32.64 -11.65
N THR A 489 -17.00 -32.47 -11.40
CA THR A 489 -18.04 -32.49 -12.43
C THR A 489 -18.65 -31.09 -12.60
N PRO A 490 -19.08 -30.73 -13.82
CA PRO A 490 -19.87 -29.53 -14.06
C PRO A 490 -21.23 -29.57 -13.31
N PRO A 491 -22.00 -28.46 -13.29
CA PRO A 491 -23.37 -28.46 -12.78
C PRO A 491 -24.22 -29.65 -13.30
N PRO A 492 -25.04 -30.28 -12.44
CA PRO A 492 -25.89 -31.41 -12.83
C PRO A 492 -27.05 -30.99 -13.74
N ARG A 493 -27.38 -29.70 -13.73
CA ARG A 493 -28.38 -29.05 -14.58
C ARG A 493 -27.89 -27.64 -14.92
N PHE A 494 -28.14 -27.25 -16.16
CA PHE A 494 -27.97 -25.89 -16.65
C PHE A 494 -29.32 -25.28 -17.02
N GLU A 495 -29.34 -23.97 -17.21
CA GLU A 495 -30.49 -23.24 -17.75
C GLU A 495 -30.01 -21.99 -18.48
N ASP A 496 -30.29 -21.93 -19.79
CA ASP A 496 -29.83 -20.89 -20.70
C ASP A 496 -30.16 -19.46 -20.21
N LEU A 497 -29.36 -18.49 -20.65
CA LEU A 497 -29.54 -17.10 -20.26
C LEU A 497 -30.71 -16.48 -21.04
N SER A 498 -31.75 -16.06 -20.32
CA SER A 498 -32.79 -15.19 -20.87
C SER A 498 -32.27 -13.76 -21.03
N LYS A 499 -32.86 -12.99 -21.96
CA LYS A 499 -32.63 -11.53 -22.00
C LYS A 499 -32.93 -10.94 -20.61
N ARG A 500 -32.04 -10.06 -20.13
CA ARG A 500 -32.19 -9.34 -18.85
C ARG A 500 -33.40 -8.41 -18.89
N ASP A 501 -34.00 -8.19 -17.72
CA ASP A 501 -35.05 -7.20 -17.57
C ASP A 501 -34.51 -5.78 -17.76
N SER A 502 -35.24 -4.96 -18.50
CA SER A 502 -34.99 -3.53 -18.64
C SER A 502 -36.32 -2.80 -18.79
N TYR A 503 -36.67 -1.97 -17.81
CA TYR A 503 -37.98 -1.32 -17.75
C TYR A 503 -37.94 0.06 -17.08
N GLU A 504 -38.88 0.91 -17.49
CA GLU A 504 -39.24 2.14 -16.76
C GLU A 504 -40.26 1.82 -15.66
N THR A 505 -40.33 2.67 -14.63
CA THR A 505 -41.12 2.37 -13.43
C THR A 505 -42.59 2.09 -13.73
N HIS A 506 -43.12 0.98 -13.23
CA HIS A 506 -44.48 0.51 -13.53
C HIS A 506 -45.60 1.32 -12.86
N SER A 507 -45.27 2.31 -12.02
CA SER A 507 -46.24 3.17 -11.33
C SER A 507 -45.70 4.59 -11.14
N PRO A 508 -45.50 5.35 -12.24
CA PRO A 508 -44.87 6.67 -12.19
C PRO A 508 -45.77 7.69 -11.49
N VAL A 509 -45.20 8.49 -10.59
CA VAL A 509 -45.93 9.49 -9.80
C VAL A 509 -45.73 10.87 -10.41
N GLY A 510 -46.82 11.47 -10.92
CA GLY A 510 -46.76 12.73 -11.68
C GLY A 510 -46.10 13.86 -10.89
N PHE A 511 -45.04 14.46 -11.45
CA PHE A 511 -44.11 15.32 -10.69
C PHE A 511 -44.75 16.48 -9.92
N SER A 512 -45.88 17.03 -10.40
CA SER A 512 -46.63 18.10 -9.71
C SER A 512 -47.18 17.69 -8.33
N SER A 513 -47.35 16.39 -8.07
CA SER A 513 -47.81 15.88 -6.76
C SER A 513 -46.74 15.98 -5.66
N PHE A 514 -45.45 15.99 -6.02
CA PHE A 514 -44.37 16.28 -5.08
C PHE A 514 -44.30 17.78 -4.69
N GLY A 515 -45.07 18.65 -5.35
CA GLY A 515 -45.13 20.08 -5.05
C GLY A 515 -44.03 20.89 -5.74
N GLN A 516 -43.61 21.99 -5.10
CA GLN A 516 -42.60 22.89 -5.65
C GLN A 516 -41.20 22.25 -5.62
N THR A 517 -40.44 22.42 -6.71
CA THR A 517 -39.04 22.01 -6.82
C THR A 517 -38.06 23.18 -6.61
N THR A 518 -36.81 22.84 -6.35
CA THR A 518 -35.66 23.76 -6.33
C THR A 518 -34.43 23.09 -6.96
N ARG A 519 -33.41 23.87 -7.32
CA ARG A 519 -32.14 23.36 -7.86
C ARG A 519 -31.25 22.89 -6.71
N ALA A 520 -31.02 21.59 -6.61
CA ALA A 520 -30.13 20.95 -5.63
C ALA A 520 -29.36 19.79 -6.29
N LYS A 521 -28.34 19.23 -5.64
CA LYS A 521 -27.61 18.08 -6.19
C LYS A 521 -28.43 16.81 -5.98
N LEU A 522 -28.39 15.86 -6.92
CA LEU A 522 -29.06 14.57 -6.75
C LEU A 522 -28.59 13.86 -5.45
N GLY A 523 -27.30 13.98 -5.15
CA GLY A 523 -26.66 13.48 -3.93
C GLY A 523 -27.12 14.11 -2.61
N ASP A 524 -27.90 15.20 -2.63
CA ASP A 524 -28.56 15.75 -1.44
C ASP A 524 -29.77 14.91 -1.00
N VAL A 525 -30.27 14.02 -1.86
CA VAL A 525 -31.42 13.11 -1.59
C VAL A 525 -31.01 11.64 -1.61
N VAL A 526 -30.05 11.24 -2.46
CA VAL A 526 -29.71 9.82 -2.68
C VAL A 526 -28.24 9.50 -2.42
N LEU A 527 -27.99 8.25 -2.06
CA LEU A 527 -26.68 7.62 -2.21
C LEU A 527 -26.62 6.88 -3.55
N ALA A 528 -25.40 6.56 -3.98
CA ALA A 528 -25.16 5.73 -5.14
C ALA A 528 -23.94 4.83 -4.94
N ARG A 529 -23.80 3.83 -5.80
CA ARG A 529 -22.61 3.01 -5.99
C ARG A 529 -22.38 2.82 -7.49
N SER A 530 -21.13 2.72 -7.91
CA SER A 530 -20.78 2.25 -9.24
C SER A 530 -19.48 1.44 -9.24
N GLY A 531 -19.33 0.60 -10.28
CA GLY A 531 -18.17 -0.26 -10.51
C GLY A 531 -18.24 -0.95 -11.88
N ASP A 532 -17.10 -1.34 -12.40
CA ASP A 532 -16.95 -1.95 -13.72
C ASP A 532 -17.37 -3.44 -13.78
N LYS A 533 -17.61 -3.95 -14.99
CA LYS A 533 -17.56 -5.39 -15.27
C LYS A 533 -17.14 -5.58 -16.72
N GLY A 534 -15.83 -5.72 -16.95
CA GLY A 534 -15.24 -5.62 -18.29
C GLY A 534 -15.44 -4.22 -18.89
N GLY A 535 -15.94 -4.14 -20.13
CA GLY A 535 -16.19 -2.86 -20.83
C GLY A 535 -17.40 -2.04 -20.31
N ASN A 536 -18.11 -2.52 -19.28
CA ASN A 536 -19.41 -2.03 -18.85
C ASN A 536 -19.34 -1.40 -17.45
N ALA A 537 -20.22 -0.43 -17.15
CA ALA A 537 -20.33 0.19 -15.82
C ALA A 537 -21.71 -0.07 -15.21
N ASN A 538 -21.73 -0.49 -13.94
CA ASN A 538 -22.95 -0.72 -13.16
C ASN A 538 -23.15 0.49 -12.23
N ILE A 539 -24.39 0.96 -12.06
CA ILE A 539 -24.71 2.17 -11.29
C ILE A 539 -26.04 1.99 -10.54
N GLY A 540 -25.98 1.85 -9.22
CA GLY A 540 -27.17 1.82 -8.35
C GLY A 540 -27.35 3.13 -7.59
N PHE A 541 -28.57 3.66 -7.56
CA PHE A 541 -28.99 4.82 -6.75
C PHE A 541 -30.04 4.39 -5.73
N PHE A 542 -29.94 4.81 -4.47
CA PHE A 542 -30.89 4.40 -3.42
C PHE A 542 -31.17 5.49 -2.38
N ILE A 543 -32.30 5.36 -1.67
CA ILE A 543 -32.67 6.28 -0.60
C ILE A 543 -31.94 5.91 0.71
N PRO A 544 -31.03 6.76 1.23
CA PRO A 544 -30.33 6.49 2.47
C PRO A 544 -31.29 6.39 3.66
N SER A 545 -31.00 5.46 4.55
CA SER A 545 -31.86 5.01 5.64
C SER A 545 -31.25 5.14 7.04
N GLN A 546 -29.93 5.32 7.12
CA GLN A 546 -29.15 5.40 8.36
C GLN A 546 -28.09 6.51 8.38
N LEU A 547 -27.97 7.32 7.32
CA LEU A 547 -27.23 8.59 7.39
C LEU A 547 -27.84 9.54 8.46
N PRO A 548 -27.03 10.34 9.16
CA PRO A 548 -27.52 11.41 10.04
C PRO A 548 -28.50 12.40 9.39
N SER A 549 -28.39 12.65 8.08
CA SER A 549 -29.34 13.50 7.32
C SER A 549 -30.53 12.74 6.72
N ALA A 550 -30.63 11.42 6.86
CA ALA A 550 -31.71 10.62 6.28
C ALA A 550 -33.06 10.82 6.99
N TYR A 551 -34.14 10.53 6.28
CA TYR A 551 -35.44 10.34 6.90
C TYR A 551 -35.52 8.94 7.53
N PRO A 552 -36.05 8.79 8.76
CA PRO A 552 -36.39 7.49 9.33
C PRO A 552 -37.33 6.69 8.41
N ALA A 553 -37.22 5.37 8.40
CA ALA A 553 -37.95 4.51 7.46
C ALA A 553 -39.49 4.57 7.63
N GLU A 554 -39.96 4.93 8.82
CA GLU A 554 -41.36 5.19 9.16
C GLU A 554 -41.88 6.56 8.70
N SER A 555 -41.01 7.44 8.19
CA SER A 555 -41.39 8.76 7.67
C SER A 555 -42.09 8.63 6.31
N PRO A 556 -43.25 9.28 6.09
CA PRO A 556 -43.86 9.38 4.76
C PRO A 556 -42.90 9.94 3.70
N LEU A 557 -41.96 10.82 4.10
CA LEU A 557 -40.95 11.39 3.19
C LEU A 557 -39.87 10.38 2.77
N TYR A 558 -39.68 9.26 3.49
CA TYR A 558 -38.79 8.18 3.07
C TYR A 558 -39.40 7.44 1.87
N ALA A 559 -40.66 6.98 2.00
CA ALA A 559 -41.41 6.38 0.91
C ALA A 559 -41.62 7.34 -0.28
N GLU A 560 -41.91 8.62 -0.02
CA GLU A 560 -42.06 9.61 -1.09
C GLU A 560 -40.74 9.96 -1.80
N SER A 561 -39.60 9.87 -1.09
CA SER A 561 -38.27 9.97 -1.74
C SER A 561 -38.05 8.84 -2.75
N TRP A 562 -38.52 7.62 -2.46
CA TRP A 562 -38.45 6.48 -3.38
C TRP A 562 -39.35 6.65 -4.60
N ASP A 563 -40.61 7.08 -4.39
CA ASP A 563 -41.54 7.36 -5.49
C ASP A 563 -41.05 8.47 -6.42
N TRP A 564 -40.41 9.51 -5.88
CA TRP A 564 -39.70 10.52 -6.67
C TRP A 564 -38.52 9.91 -7.43
N LEU A 565 -37.63 9.19 -6.76
CA LEU A 565 -36.40 8.64 -7.36
C LEU A 565 -36.70 7.72 -8.55
N ARG A 566 -37.60 6.74 -8.37
CA ARG A 566 -37.93 5.77 -9.44
C ARG A 566 -38.69 6.39 -10.61
N THR A 567 -39.44 7.48 -10.38
CA THR A 567 -40.08 8.25 -11.45
C THR A 567 -39.11 9.22 -12.14
N TYR A 568 -38.10 9.71 -11.42
CA TYR A 568 -37.12 10.67 -11.94
C TYR A 568 -36.02 10.01 -12.77
N LEU A 569 -35.37 8.98 -12.24
CA LEU A 569 -34.30 8.26 -12.93
C LEU A 569 -34.89 7.23 -13.90
N THR A 570 -35.16 7.70 -15.11
CA THR A 570 -35.51 6.92 -16.30
C THR A 570 -34.28 6.71 -17.19
N ILE A 571 -34.32 5.79 -18.16
CA ILE A 571 -33.23 5.58 -19.13
C ILE A 571 -32.94 6.87 -19.92
N PRO A 572 -33.94 7.59 -20.50
CA PRO A 572 -33.70 8.89 -21.13
C PRO A 572 -33.08 9.91 -20.17
N LYS A 573 -33.46 9.90 -18.88
CA LYS A 573 -32.90 10.85 -17.92
C LYS A 573 -31.45 10.54 -17.54
N LEU A 574 -31.05 9.26 -17.48
CA LEU A 574 -29.65 8.90 -17.30
C LEU A 574 -28.81 9.37 -18.50
N LYS A 575 -29.30 9.20 -19.74
CA LYS A 575 -28.62 9.72 -20.95
C LYS A 575 -28.43 11.23 -20.92
N ASP A 576 -29.47 11.98 -20.56
CA ASP A 576 -29.43 13.44 -20.37
C ASP A 576 -28.43 13.86 -19.28
N MET A 577 -28.36 13.12 -18.17
CA MET A 577 -27.36 13.33 -17.11
C MET A 577 -25.92 13.01 -17.54
N PHE A 578 -25.72 12.07 -18.47
CA PHE A 578 -24.38 11.78 -19.01
C PHE A 578 -23.82 12.91 -19.89
N GLY A 579 -24.70 13.71 -20.52
CA GLY A 579 -24.31 14.88 -21.32
C GLY A 579 -23.26 14.56 -22.39
N GLU A 580 -22.16 15.31 -22.41
CA GLU A 580 -21.04 15.13 -23.36
C GLU A 580 -20.28 13.79 -23.18
N SER A 581 -20.51 13.05 -22.09
CA SER A 581 -20.00 11.68 -21.92
C SER A 581 -20.92 10.58 -22.46
N TRP A 582 -22.09 10.92 -23.03
CA TRP A 582 -22.96 9.95 -23.72
C TRP A 582 -22.44 9.63 -25.14
N SER A 583 -22.70 8.41 -25.60
CA SER A 583 -22.50 7.97 -26.98
C SER A 583 -23.61 7.01 -27.38
N ASP A 584 -24.16 7.16 -28.58
CA ASP A 584 -25.22 6.27 -29.08
C ASP A 584 -24.72 4.84 -29.43
N LYS A 585 -23.42 4.59 -29.29
CA LYS A 585 -22.85 3.22 -29.24
C LYS A 585 -23.14 2.50 -27.91
N PHE A 586 -23.48 3.22 -26.83
CA PHE A 586 -23.72 2.63 -25.51
C PHE A 586 -25.17 2.16 -25.37
N HIS A 587 -25.35 1.00 -24.72
CA HIS A 587 -26.66 0.48 -24.31
C HIS A 587 -26.91 0.75 -22.82
N ILE A 588 -28.17 0.86 -22.41
CA ILE A 588 -28.56 0.98 -20.99
C ILE A 588 -29.66 -0.04 -20.67
N GLU A 589 -29.43 -0.88 -19.67
CA GLU A 589 -30.48 -1.62 -18.96
C GLU A 589 -30.87 -0.90 -17.66
N ARG A 590 -32.14 -0.99 -17.24
CA ARG A 590 -32.66 -0.39 -16.00
C ARG A 590 -33.59 -1.36 -15.26
N VAL A 591 -33.36 -1.56 -13.96
CA VAL A 591 -34.26 -2.31 -13.06
C VAL A 591 -34.47 -1.57 -11.74
N GLU A 592 -35.49 -1.98 -10.98
CA GLU A 592 -35.75 -1.49 -9.63
C GLU A 592 -35.58 -2.62 -8.60
N PHE A 593 -35.10 -2.28 -7.41
CA PHE A 593 -35.10 -3.13 -6.22
C PHE A 593 -35.99 -2.48 -5.15
N PRO A 594 -37.33 -2.63 -5.22
CA PRO A 594 -38.26 -1.83 -4.42
C PRO A 594 -38.10 -2.05 -2.91
N LYS A 595 -37.66 -3.24 -2.53
CA LYS A 595 -37.44 -3.68 -1.15
C LYS A 595 -36.24 -3.00 -0.45
N ILE A 596 -35.28 -2.49 -1.21
CA ILE A 596 -34.18 -1.64 -0.71
C ILE A 596 -34.25 -0.19 -1.23
N MET A 597 -35.34 0.16 -1.92
CA MET A 597 -35.59 1.47 -2.52
C MET A 597 -34.45 1.95 -3.43
N ALA A 598 -34.00 1.07 -4.33
CA ALA A 598 -32.93 1.35 -5.29
C ALA A 598 -33.39 1.26 -6.76
N VAL A 599 -32.85 2.14 -7.61
CA VAL A 599 -32.90 2.04 -9.07
C VAL A 599 -31.50 1.67 -9.54
N HIS A 600 -31.37 0.66 -10.39
CA HIS A 600 -30.08 0.17 -10.87
C HIS A 600 -30.00 0.21 -12.41
N PHE A 601 -28.83 0.60 -12.91
CA PHE A 601 -28.52 0.70 -14.33
C PHE A 601 -27.25 -0.06 -14.70
N VAL A 602 -27.25 -0.68 -15.88
CA VAL A 602 -26.02 -1.19 -16.52
C VAL A 602 -25.79 -0.39 -17.80
N VAL A 603 -24.65 0.29 -17.89
CA VAL A 603 -24.22 1.09 -19.05
C VAL A 603 -23.15 0.33 -19.80
N TYR A 604 -23.50 -0.23 -20.96
CA TYR A 604 -22.63 -1.14 -21.71
C TYR A 604 -21.66 -0.37 -22.64
N GLY A 605 -20.44 -0.89 -22.76
CA GLY A 605 -19.38 -0.37 -23.64
C GLY A 605 -18.73 0.95 -23.19
N VAL A 606 -19.19 1.57 -22.10
CA VAL A 606 -18.73 2.91 -21.66
C VAL A 606 -17.27 2.95 -21.22
N LEU A 607 -16.68 1.80 -20.85
CA LEU A 607 -15.27 1.65 -20.47
C LEU A 607 -14.39 1.10 -21.62
N GLY A 608 -14.93 0.91 -22.82
CA GLY A 608 -14.17 0.36 -23.95
C GLY A 608 -13.81 -1.11 -23.73
N ARG A 609 -12.52 -1.45 -23.71
CA ARG A 609 -12.00 -2.82 -23.56
C ARG A 609 -11.77 -3.23 -22.09
N GLY A 610 -12.44 -2.56 -21.15
CA GLY A 610 -12.28 -2.77 -19.71
C GLY A 610 -10.99 -2.18 -19.15
N VAL A 611 -10.79 -2.35 -17.84
CA VAL A 611 -9.81 -1.60 -17.00
C VAL A 611 -8.42 -1.45 -17.63
N SER A 612 -7.88 -2.51 -18.22
CA SER A 612 -6.50 -2.54 -18.74
C SER A 612 -6.33 -2.03 -20.18
N GLY A 613 -7.43 -1.69 -20.86
CA GLY A 613 -7.49 -1.14 -22.22
C GLY A 613 -8.57 -0.07 -22.37
N SER A 614 -8.74 0.75 -21.32
CA SER A 614 -9.69 1.86 -21.28
C SER A 614 -8.95 3.20 -21.34
N SER A 615 -9.39 4.07 -22.24
CA SER A 615 -8.86 5.44 -22.34
C SER A 615 -9.34 6.36 -21.22
N ARG A 616 -10.43 6.02 -20.51
CA ARG A 616 -11.02 6.85 -19.46
C ARG A 616 -10.11 6.96 -18.23
N LEU A 617 -10.08 8.16 -17.64
CA LEU A 617 -9.38 8.43 -16.38
C LEU A 617 -9.96 7.64 -15.19
N ASP A 618 -11.29 7.41 -15.17
CA ASP A 618 -11.96 6.46 -14.27
C ASP A 618 -12.27 5.18 -15.05
N SER A 619 -11.24 4.34 -15.24
CA SER A 619 -11.34 3.06 -15.95
C SER A 619 -12.05 1.95 -15.16
N LEU A 620 -12.40 2.21 -13.90
CA LEU A 620 -13.11 1.32 -12.96
C LEU A 620 -14.58 1.76 -12.73
N ALA A 621 -15.01 2.86 -13.37
CA ALA A 621 -16.30 3.53 -13.12
C ALA A 621 -16.59 3.86 -11.63
N LYS A 622 -15.57 3.92 -10.74
CA LYS A 622 -15.78 4.04 -9.28
C LYS A 622 -16.22 5.45 -8.86
N GLY A 623 -15.90 6.47 -9.65
CA GLY A 623 -16.37 7.85 -9.45
C GLY A 623 -17.68 8.16 -10.19
N MET A 624 -18.14 7.30 -11.09
CA MET A 624 -19.28 7.58 -11.98
C MET A 624 -20.59 7.85 -11.22
N GLY A 625 -20.89 7.06 -10.17
CA GLY A 625 -22.06 7.27 -9.32
C GLY A 625 -22.01 8.58 -8.53
N ASP A 626 -20.85 8.95 -7.98
CA ASP A 626 -20.69 10.21 -7.24
C ASP A 626 -20.67 11.44 -8.15
N TRP A 627 -20.15 11.33 -9.39
CA TRP A 627 -20.33 12.35 -10.41
C TRP A 627 -21.81 12.57 -10.74
N LEU A 628 -22.57 11.50 -10.98
CA LEU A 628 -24.01 11.59 -11.28
C LEU A 628 -24.82 12.12 -10.07
N ARG A 629 -24.36 11.88 -8.83
CA ARG A 629 -24.88 12.53 -7.62
C ARG A 629 -24.58 14.03 -7.57
N ASP A 630 -23.44 14.48 -8.09
CA ASP A 630 -23.04 15.90 -8.04
C ASP A 630 -23.85 16.79 -9.01
N ILE A 631 -24.50 16.18 -10.00
CA ILE A 631 -25.35 16.86 -10.99
C ILE A 631 -26.52 17.58 -10.30
N VAL A 632 -26.71 18.85 -10.68
CA VAL A 632 -27.81 19.69 -10.19
C VAL A 632 -29.11 19.34 -10.93
N VAL A 633 -30.13 18.98 -10.16
CA VAL A 633 -31.44 18.51 -10.60
C VAL A 633 -32.57 19.30 -9.94
N ASP A 634 -33.80 19.12 -10.43
CA ASP A 634 -34.99 19.74 -9.84
C ASP A 634 -35.56 18.83 -8.73
N VAL A 635 -35.19 19.12 -7.48
CA VAL A 635 -35.59 18.35 -6.30
C VAL A 635 -36.83 18.97 -5.66
N PRO A 636 -37.89 18.21 -5.33
CA PRO A 636 -39.02 18.70 -4.54
C PRO A 636 -38.55 19.22 -3.18
N VAL A 637 -38.91 20.47 -2.83
CA VAL A 637 -38.36 21.18 -1.65
C VAL A 637 -38.54 20.36 -0.36
N LYS A 638 -39.71 19.73 -0.20
CA LYS A 638 -40.04 18.89 0.96
C LYS A 638 -39.17 17.63 1.15
N LEU A 639 -38.42 17.20 0.12
CA LEU A 639 -37.46 16.10 0.22
C LEU A 639 -36.07 16.55 0.69
N LEU A 640 -35.84 17.87 0.76
CA LEU A 640 -34.69 18.52 1.38
C LEU A 640 -35.03 19.03 2.79
N GLU A 641 -36.28 19.44 3.03
CA GLU A 641 -36.76 19.92 4.32
C GLU A 641 -36.69 18.82 5.39
N GLY A 642 -35.74 18.97 6.31
CA GLY A 642 -35.46 17.99 7.37
C GLY A 642 -34.15 17.23 7.18
N ARG A 643 -33.61 17.15 5.95
CA ARG A 643 -32.27 16.60 5.64
C ARG A 643 -31.15 17.56 6.04
N LYS A 644 -31.10 17.91 7.32
CA LYS A 644 -30.03 18.73 7.89
C LYS A 644 -28.76 17.89 8.00
N LYS A 645 -27.89 18.02 7.00
CA LYS A 645 -26.46 17.68 7.15
C LYS A 645 -25.94 18.29 8.45
N ILE A 646 -25.01 17.61 9.14
CA ILE A 646 -24.41 18.11 10.38
C ILE A 646 -23.65 19.42 10.06
N GLN A 647 -24.30 20.55 10.32
CA GLN A 647 -23.66 21.85 10.19
C GLN A 647 -22.69 22.05 11.36
N ASP A 648 -21.54 22.63 11.02
CA ASP A 648 -20.37 22.85 11.87
C ASP A 648 -19.70 21.59 12.44
N ALA A 649 -18.43 21.38 12.09
CA ALA A 649 -17.50 20.60 12.91
C ALA A 649 -17.36 21.16 14.35
N ASN A 650 -17.71 22.45 14.55
CA ASN A 650 -17.81 23.07 15.87
C ASN A 650 -18.95 22.49 16.73
N SER A 651 -19.96 21.85 16.13
CA SER A 651 -21.07 21.22 16.88
C SER A 651 -20.61 20.00 17.68
N VAL A 652 -19.68 19.20 17.14
CA VAL A 652 -19.05 18.06 17.82
C VAL A 652 -18.21 18.52 19.03
N ILE A 653 -17.54 19.67 18.90
CA ILE A 653 -16.81 20.33 19.99
C ILE A 653 -17.78 20.76 21.10
N ASN A 654 -18.92 21.38 20.75
CA ASN A 654 -19.94 21.77 21.73
C ASN A 654 -20.59 20.56 22.41
N TYR A 655 -20.88 19.48 21.69
CA TYR A 655 -21.40 18.23 22.28
C TYR A 655 -20.44 17.66 23.34
N HIS A 656 -19.13 17.69 23.08
CA HIS A 656 -18.10 17.30 24.06
C HIS A 656 -17.98 18.28 25.23
N LEU A 657 -18.18 19.58 25.02
CA LEU A 657 -18.15 20.60 26.08
C LEU A 657 -19.34 20.45 27.04
N GLU A 658 -20.57 20.24 26.54
CA GLU A 658 -21.75 20.02 27.39
C GLU A 658 -21.64 18.73 28.21
N HIS A 659 -21.16 17.63 27.60
CA HIS A 659 -20.93 16.37 28.33
C HIS A 659 -19.80 16.52 29.36
N ARG A 660 -18.71 17.24 29.06
CA ARG A 660 -17.69 17.59 30.07
C ARG A 660 -18.27 18.44 31.19
N PHE A 661 -19.19 19.38 30.90
CA PHE A 661 -19.87 20.16 31.95
C PHE A 661 -20.75 19.28 32.85
N GLN A 662 -21.54 18.35 32.30
CA GLN A 662 -22.30 17.41 33.12
C GLN A 662 -21.39 16.55 34.01
N VAL A 663 -20.33 15.97 33.45
CA VAL A 663 -19.35 15.15 34.21
C VAL A 663 -18.67 15.98 35.31
N VAL A 664 -18.24 17.21 35.04
CA VAL A 664 -17.62 18.09 36.05
C VAL A 664 -18.60 18.49 37.16
N VAL A 665 -19.87 18.74 36.84
CA VAL A 665 -20.93 19.00 37.84
C VAL A 665 -21.21 17.73 38.68
N MET A 666 -21.18 16.55 38.07
CA MET A 666 -21.34 15.27 38.76
C MET A 666 -20.16 15.00 39.70
N PHE A 667 -18.92 15.22 39.27
CA PHE A 667 -17.72 15.11 40.10
C PHE A 667 -17.64 16.15 41.23
N LYS A 668 -18.18 17.37 41.05
CA LYS A 668 -18.33 18.33 42.16
C LYS A 668 -19.28 17.79 43.23
N LYS A 669 -20.48 17.35 42.84
CA LYS A 669 -21.46 16.75 43.77
C LYS A 669 -20.94 15.49 44.47
N LEU A 670 -20.04 14.74 43.82
CA LEU A 670 -19.37 13.59 44.43
C LEU A 670 -18.29 14.01 45.44
N LYS A 671 -17.44 14.99 45.11
CA LYS A 671 -16.40 15.51 46.04
C LYS A 671 -16.99 16.20 47.28
N GLU A 672 -18.16 16.81 47.18
CA GLU A 672 -18.85 17.40 48.33
C GLU A 672 -19.44 16.33 49.27
N LYS A 673 -19.83 15.16 48.78
CA LYS A 673 -20.28 14.02 49.61
C LYS A 673 -19.15 13.24 50.30
N VAL A 674 -17.91 13.30 49.79
CA VAL A 674 -16.78 12.48 50.30
C VAL A 674 -15.93 13.22 51.36
N LYS A 675 -16.24 14.49 51.68
CA LYS A 675 -15.57 15.25 52.76
C LYS A 675 -16.22 15.10 54.15
N GLY A 676 -17.13 14.14 54.31
CA GLY A 676 -18.07 14.06 55.44
C GLY A 676 -17.71 13.09 56.58
N GLU A 677 -16.59 12.34 56.52
CA GLU A 677 -16.26 11.37 57.57
C GLU A 677 -14.75 11.05 57.60
N GLU A 678 -14.06 11.43 58.69
CA GLU A 678 -13.02 10.60 59.34
C GLU A 678 -12.51 11.28 60.63
N GLN A 679 -12.45 10.51 61.73
CA GLN A 679 -11.68 10.87 62.94
C GLN A 679 -10.72 9.74 63.29
N ARG A 680 -9.42 10.00 63.08
CA ARG A 680 -8.26 9.84 63.99
C ARG A 680 -8.38 8.89 65.23
N PRO A 681 -7.26 8.28 65.75
CA PRO A 681 -5.85 8.39 65.30
C PRO A 681 -4.94 7.13 65.51
N GLN A 682 -3.61 7.36 65.33
CA GLN A 682 -2.45 6.73 66.00
C GLN A 682 -1.81 5.44 65.43
N GLY A 683 -0.47 5.50 65.33
CA GLY A 683 0.47 4.45 64.93
C GLY A 683 1.84 5.09 64.58
N HIS A 684 2.97 4.56 65.09
CA HIS A 684 4.31 5.18 64.96
C HIS A 684 5.39 4.13 64.52
N PRO A 685 6.68 4.47 64.27
CA PRO A 685 7.37 3.98 63.07
C PRO A 685 8.64 3.12 63.34
N SER A 686 9.53 3.05 62.33
CA SER A 686 10.81 2.29 62.24
C SER A 686 10.66 0.79 61.93
N GLY A 687 11.63 0.09 61.30
CA GLY A 687 12.86 0.55 60.63
C GLY A 687 14.00 -0.48 60.67
N GLY A 688 14.57 -0.87 59.51
CA GLY A 688 15.75 -1.76 59.46
C GLY A 688 15.85 -2.68 58.22
N GLN A 689 17.08 -2.99 57.83
CA GLN A 689 17.51 -4.01 56.83
C GLN A 689 17.97 -5.30 57.59
N PRO A 690 18.41 -6.44 56.98
CA PRO A 690 18.87 -6.65 55.59
C PRO A 690 18.53 -7.99 54.89
N GLN A 691 19.03 -8.11 53.65
CA GLN A 691 19.47 -9.33 52.92
C GLN A 691 18.72 -10.67 53.08
N GLN A 692 18.21 -11.18 51.94
CA GLN A 692 18.66 -12.49 51.43
C GLN A 692 18.63 -12.54 49.89
N GLN A 693 19.39 -13.47 49.30
CA GLN A 693 19.65 -13.55 47.87
C GLN A 693 18.75 -14.57 47.17
N LEU A 694 18.33 -14.27 45.94
CA LEU A 694 18.01 -15.28 44.93
C LEU A 694 18.56 -14.81 43.56
N HIS A 695 19.52 -15.55 43.02
CA HIS A 695 19.89 -15.49 41.60
C HIS A 695 18.91 -16.32 40.78
N PRO A 696 18.82 -16.09 39.46
CA PRO A 696 19.28 -17.14 38.54
C PRO A 696 20.42 -16.70 37.61
N ASN A 697 21.07 -17.68 36.98
CA ASN A 697 22.17 -17.48 36.03
C ASN A 697 21.68 -17.32 34.59
N ASN A 698 22.51 -16.73 33.72
CA ASN A 698 22.39 -16.83 32.26
C ASN A 698 23.67 -17.53 31.74
N PRO A 699 23.61 -18.68 31.03
CA PRO A 699 24.75 -19.59 30.86
C PRO A 699 25.58 -19.40 29.57
N TYR A 700 25.57 -18.20 28.97
CA TYR A 700 26.41 -17.86 27.81
C TYR A 700 27.39 -16.73 28.16
N TYR A 701 28.53 -16.70 27.46
CA TYR A 701 29.74 -15.88 27.72
C TYR A 701 30.60 -16.30 28.94
N SER A 702 31.73 -16.96 28.65
CA SER A 702 32.89 -17.08 29.53
C SER A 702 33.99 -16.09 29.11
N SER A 703 34.72 -15.51 30.06
CA SER A 703 35.57 -14.32 29.82
C SER A 703 37.08 -14.52 29.97
N SER A 704 37.85 -13.85 29.10
CA SER A 704 39.26 -13.45 29.31
C SER A 704 39.46 -12.12 28.55
N GLN A 705 39.75 -10.98 29.19
CA GLN A 705 41.10 -10.55 29.67
C GLN A 705 42.18 -10.67 28.57
N GLN A 706 42.97 -9.65 28.19
CA GLN A 706 43.20 -8.26 28.67
C GLN A 706 43.80 -7.44 27.47
N GLN A 707 44.17 -6.14 27.45
CA GLN A 707 44.47 -5.15 28.51
C GLN A 707 44.24 -3.64 28.11
N GLN A 708 45.15 -2.77 28.55
CA GLN A 708 45.27 -1.30 28.65
C GLN A 708 46.28 -0.71 27.60
N SER A 709 46.52 0.61 27.38
CA SER A 709 45.81 1.89 27.67
C SER A 709 46.54 3.12 27.07
N HIS A 710 45.83 4.23 26.77
CA HIS A 710 46.32 5.65 26.80
C HIS A 710 47.42 6.07 25.76
N THR A 711 47.71 7.35 25.39
CA THR A 711 47.05 8.69 25.45
C THR A 711 47.72 9.69 24.45
N THR A 712 46.94 10.67 23.96
CA THR A 712 47.15 12.11 23.57
C THR A 712 48.52 12.85 23.76
N PRO A 713 48.72 14.15 23.34
CA PRO A 713 48.03 15.05 22.35
C PRO A 713 48.93 16.05 21.51
N THR A 714 48.34 16.83 20.57
CA THR A 714 48.77 18.20 20.06
C THR A 714 50.16 18.38 19.35
N GLU A 715 50.50 19.34 18.46
CA GLU A 715 49.92 20.49 17.69
C GLU A 715 50.91 20.85 16.50
N LYS A 716 50.98 21.95 15.70
CA LYS A 716 50.36 23.31 15.54
C LYS A 716 50.64 23.91 14.11
N TYR A 717 50.07 25.10 13.82
CA TYR A 717 50.55 26.20 12.93
C TYR A 717 50.23 26.23 11.39
N GLN A 718 50.32 27.43 10.78
CA GLN A 718 49.78 27.82 9.43
C GLN A 718 50.71 28.74 8.58
N ALA A 719 50.65 28.57 7.24
CA ALA A 719 50.55 29.54 6.09
C ALA A 719 51.42 30.86 5.97
N PRO A 720 51.49 31.57 4.80
CA PRO A 720 51.44 31.17 3.36
C PRO A 720 52.67 31.61 2.47
N PRO A 721 52.64 32.65 1.57
CA PRO A 721 52.22 32.67 0.13
C PRO A 721 53.34 32.99 -0.94
N GLY A 722 53.04 32.88 -2.26
CA GLY A 722 53.81 33.54 -3.36
C GLY A 722 53.54 33.03 -4.82
N PRO A 723 53.77 33.81 -5.92
CA PRO A 723 53.22 33.53 -7.28
C PRO A 723 54.23 33.48 -8.51
N PRO A 724 53.93 33.91 -9.77
CA PRO A 724 53.73 33.14 -11.05
C PRO A 724 54.85 33.42 -12.14
N PRO A 725 54.74 33.32 -13.52
CA PRO A 725 53.66 32.99 -14.51
C PRO A 725 54.07 32.18 -15.81
N ASN A 726 53.30 32.28 -16.92
CA ASN A 726 53.58 31.95 -18.37
C ASN A 726 53.57 30.44 -18.81
N TYR A 727 53.49 29.97 -20.08
CA TYR A 727 53.41 30.46 -21.51
C TYR A 727 52.92 29.27 -22.44
N ALA A 728 52.61 29.27 -23.77
CA ALA A 728 52.30 30.24 -24.84
C ALA A 728 51.83 29.55 -26.19
N SER A 729 50.90 30.18 -26.96
CA SER A 729 50.53 29.93 -28.41
C SER A 729 49.77 28.62 -28.80
N SER A 730 49.02 28.49 -29.92
CA SER A 730 48.94 29.28 -31.19
C SER A 730 47.50 29.47 -31.77
N LYS A 731 47.34 29.95 -33.03
CA LYS A 731 46.11 30.58 -33.62
C LYS A 731 45.49 29.86 -34.84
N SER A 732 44.22 30.16 -35.14
CA SER A 732 43.78 30.73 -36.45
C SER A 732 42.44 31.50 -36.33
N GLU A 733 42.10 32.37 -37.31
CA GLU A 733 41.01 33.38 -37.22
C GLU A 733 40.23 33.53 -38.56
N TYR A 734 38.97 33.98 -38.50
CA TYR A 734 38.30 34.74 -39.57
C TYR A 734 37.26 35.74 -38.98
N GLN A 735 36.95 36.84 -39.68
CA GLN A 735 36.25 38.00 -39.11
C GLN A 735 35.37 38.76 -40.14
N ALA A 736 34.45 39.62 -39.68
CA ALA A 736 33.60 40.50 -40.50
C ALA A 736 33.59 41.97 -39.95
N PRO A 737 33.21 43.00 -40.75
CA PRO A 737 33.59 44.42 -40.53
C PRO A 737 32.48 45.40 -40.06
N PRO A 738 32.77 46.70 -39.74
CA PRO A 738 31.93 47.54 -38.86
C PRO A 738 31.40 48.92 -39.36
N GLY A 739 30.15 49.27 -38.98
CA GLY A 739 29.59 50.64 -38.70
C GLY A 739 29.35 51.65 -39.87
N PRO A 740 28.83 52.89 -39.63
CA PRO A 740 28.21 53.46 -38.40
C PRO A 740 26.89 54.32 -38.73
N PRO A 741 26.44 55.46 -38.09
CA PRO A 741 24.99 55.75 -37.82
C PRO A 741 24.56 57.25 -38.10
N PRO A 742 23.69 58.00 -37.33
CA PRO A 742 22.56 57.74 -36.41
C PRO A 742 21.20 58.35 -36.96
N PRO A 743 20.52 59.47 -36.55
CA PRO A 743 20.52 60.41 -35.37
C PRO A 743 19.13 60.74 -34.70
N HIS A 744 19.13 61.54 -33.61
CA HIS A 744 18.08 62.49 -33.08
C HIS A 744 16.67 62.00 -32.60
N LEU A 745 16.00 62.45 -31.50
CA LEU A 745 16.15 63.38 -30.32
C LEU A 745 14.98 63.06 -29.30
N SER A 746 14.81 63.60 -28.07
CA SER A 746 15.70 63.85 -26.89
C SER A 746 14.95 64.45 -25.65
N LYS A 747 15.36 64.12 -24.41
CA LYS A 747 15.17 64.86 -23.11
C LYS A 747 13.74 64.92 -22.47
N SER A 748 13.52 65.22 -21.16
CA SER A 748 14.39 65.67 -20.02
C SER A 748 13.92 65.23 -18.60
N ASP A 749 14.87 64.82 -17.76
CA ASP A 749 15.20 65.27 -16.37
C ASP A 749 14.15 65.58 -15.27
N PHE A 750 14.33 64.99 -14.06
CA PHE A 750 14.41 65.72 -12.76
C PHE A 750 14.98 64.86 -11.60
N THR A 751 15.54 65.48 -10.54
CA THR A 751 16.17 64.83 -9.35
C THR A 751 15.62 65.35 -8.01
N PRO A 752 15.75 64.58 -6.89
CA PRO A 752 15.13 64.91 -5.60
C PRO A 752 15.98 65.79 -4.66
N PRO A 753 15.36 66.57 -3.75
CA PRO A 753 16.05 67.36 -2.71
C PRO A 753 16.23 66.60 -1.37
N ALA A 754 17.02 67.17 -0.45
CA ALA A 754 17.25 66.63 0.91
C ALA A 754 17.24 67.73 1.99
N GLY A 755 16.79 67.42 3.22
CA GLY A 755 16.82 68.34 4.36
C GLY A 755 15.89 67.95 5.54
N PRO A 756 16.38 67.88 6.81
CA PRO A 756 15.58 67.59 8.03
C PRO A 756 15.53 68.80 9.03
N PRO A 757 15.17 68.63 10.31
CA PRO A 757 13.84 68.44 10.92
C PRO A 757 13.42 69.66 11.81
N PRO A 758 12.34 69.61 12.62
CA PRO A 758 12.51 69.28 14.05
C PRO A 758 11.31 68.54 14.72
N SER A 759 11.36 68.39 16.06
CA SER A 759 10.57 67.44 16.89
C SER A 759 9.42 68.05 17.70
N HIS A 760 8.51 67.20 18.20
CA HIS A 760 7.99 67.23 19.58
C HIS A 760 7.45 65.85 20.03
N LEU A 761 6.89 65.74 21.25
CA LEU A 761 7.01 64.53 22.11
C LEU A 761 5.71 63.77 22.45
N SER A 762 5.89 62.47 22.73
CA SER A 762 5.19 61.60 23.71
C SER A 762 3.67 61.38 23.64
N GLN A 763 3.25 60.17 23.24
CA GLN A 763 2.88 59.06 24.17
C GLN A 763 2.70 57.73 23.39
N PRO A 764 2.90 56.54 24.00
CA PRO A 764 2.73 55.25 23.32
C PRO A 764 1.28 54.69 23.43
N PRO A 765 0.63 54.34 22.31
CA PRO A 765 -0.51 53.43 22.29
C PRO A 765 -0.09 51.98 22.65
N PRO A 766 -1.03 51.06 22.97
CA PRO A 766 -0.69 49.70 23.37
C PRO A 766 -0.08 48.90 22.21
N SER A 767 0.92 48.06 22.55
CA SER A 767 1.55 47.12 21.63
C SER A 767 0.63 45.93 21.33
N TYR A 768 -0.28 46.10 20.37
CA TYR A 768 -0.85 44.96 19.67
C TYR A 768 0.18 44.50 18.63
N GLU A 769 0.80 43.34 18.84
CA GLU A 769 1.71 42.78 17.84
C GLU A 769 0.91 42.47 16.57
N ALA A 770 1.32 43.09 15.46
CA ALA A 770 0.85 42.64 14.15
C ALA A 770 1.39 41.22 13.91
N PRO A 771 0.58 40.28 13.40
CA PRO A 771 1.07 38.94 13.08
C PRO A 771 2.21 39.07 12.07
N VAL A 772 3.31 38.35 12.34
CA VAL A 772 4.54 38.40 11.53
C VAL A 772 4.18 38.18 10.06
N GLN A 773 4.55 39.14 9.20
CA GLN A 773 4.35 38.99 7.76
C GLN A 773 5.22 37.84 7.25
N HIS A 774 4.61 36.67 7.07
CA HIS A 774 5.23 35.60 6.29
C HIS A 774 5.42 36.09 4.87
N ASN A 775 6.68 36.36 4.51
CA ASN A 775 7.05 36.76 3.17
C ASN A 775 6.98 35.53 2.25
N TRP A 776 5.79 35.27 1.71
CA TRP A 776 5.47 34.15 0.82
C TRP A 776 6.27 34.14 -0.50
N GLN A 777 7.01 35.20 -0.80
CA GLN A 777 7.95 35.26 -1.94
C GLN A 777 9.32 34.67 -1.59
N VAL A 778 9.62 34.43 -0.31
CA VAL A 778 10.71 33.55 0.10
C VAL A 778 10.23 32.11 -0.10
N ILE A 779 10.56 31.55 -1.26
CA ILE A 779 10.59 30.09 -1.42
C ILE A 779 11.49 29.56 -0.30
N PRO A 780 11.02 28.64 0.58
CA PRO A 780 11.92 27.99 1.52
C PRO A 780 12.99 27.27 0.69
N ASP A 781 14.26 27.58 0.96
CA ASP A 781 15.39 26.95 0.25
C ASP A 781 15.17 25.44 0.22
N THR A 782 15.22 24.82 -0.97
CA THR A 782 14.95 23.39 -1.11
C THR A 782 16.00 22.52 -0.40
N ALA A 783 17.14 23.11 0.03
CA ALA A 783 18.05 22.50 0.99
C ALA A 783 17.49 22.36 2.43
N LEU A 784 16.30 22.88 2.71
CA LEU A 784 15.53 22.70 3.95
C LEU A 784 14.47 21.59 3.85
N LEU A 785 14.24 21.02 2.66
CA LEU A 785 13.52 19.77 2.53
C LEU A 785 14.49 18.62 2.88
N PRO A 786 14.02 17.55 3.56
CA PRO A 786 14.86 16.37 3.72
C PRO A 786 15.24 15.80 2.34
N PRO A 787 16.44 15.23 2.18
CA PRO A 787 16.80 14.54 0.96
C PRO A 787 15.82 13.37 0.69
N PRO A 788 15.59 12.99 -0.58
CA PRO A 788 14.74 11.86 -0.90
C PRO A 788 15.25 10.57 -0.23
N PRO A 789 14.36 9.64 0.14
CA PRO A 789 14.72 8.42 0.86
C PRO A 789 15.79 7.60 0.13
N SER A 790 16.67 6.98 0.91
CA SER A 790 17.78 6.18 0.41
C SER A 790 17.28 4.80 -0.04
N ILE A 791 16.86 4.71 -1.31
CA ILE A 791 16.35 3.46 -1.91
C ILE A 791 17.49 2.43 -1.99
N GLY A 792 17.35 1.33 -1.27
CA GLY A 792 18.28 0.20 -1.30
C GLY A 792 18.03 -0.73 -2.49
N TYR A 793 19.09 -1.32 -3.04
CA TYR A 793 19.01 -2.33 -4.09
C TYR A 793 18.40 -3.65 -3.57
N GLU A 794 17.80 -4.45 -4.44
CA GLU A 794 17.29 -5.77 -4.10
C GLU A 794 18.42 -6.78 -3.83
N ASN A 795 19.57 -6.61 -4.49
CA ASN A 795 20.77 -7.45 -4.32
C ASN A 795 22.05 -6.60 -4.40
N SER A 796 23.10 -7.03 -3.70
CA SER A 796 24.49 -6.58 -3.89
C SER A 796 25.08 -7.22 -5.16
N PRO A 797 26.05 -6.61 -5.85
CA PRO A 797 26.86 -7.28 -6.87
C PRO A 797 27.75 -8.40 -6.33
N THR A 798 27.92 -8.50 -5.00
CA THR A 798 28.84 -9.43 -4.33
C THR A 798 28.14 -10.22 -3.23
N ALA A 799 28.45 -10.02 -1.94
CA ALA A 799 27.90 -10.85 -0.86
C ALA A 799 26.42 -10.53 -0.61
N ASN A 800 25.56 -11.51 -0.89
CA ASN A 800 24.13 -11.42 -0.65
C ASN A 800 23.73 -12.35 0.49
N SER A 801 22.81 -11.87 1.32
CA SER A 801 22.06 -12.75 2.21
C SER A 801 21.28 -13.78 1.40
N SER A 802 21.29 -15.06 1.79
CA SER A 802 20.19 -15.94 1.39
C SER A 802 18.89 -15.44 2.02
N MET A 803 17.76 -15.68 1.36
CA MET A 803 16.44 -15.35 1.91
C MET A 803 16.23 -16.02 3.28
N GLU A 804 16.58 -17.31 3.38
CA GLU A 804 16.52 -18.10 4.62
C GLU A 804 17.30 -17.48 5.80
N GLU A 805 18.51 -16.95 5.57
CA GLU A 805 19.30 -16.33 6.65
C GLU A 805 18.84 -14.91 6.98
N GLY A 806 18.16 -14.22 6.05
CA GLY A 806 17.40 -13.01 6.30
C GLY A 806 16.18 -13.28 7.19
N ASP A 807 15.33 -14.24 6.81
CA ASP A 807 14.12 -14.62 7.54
C ASP A 807 14.44 -15.17 8.94
N ARG A 808 15.50 -15.99 9.04
CA ARG A 808 16.04 -16.46 10.33
C ARG A 808 16.53 -15.29 11.19
N ALA A 809 17.12 -14.26 10.59
CA ALA A 809 17.53 -13.05 11.32
C ALA A 809 16.31 -12.24 11.79
N TYR A 810 15.30 -12.02 10.94
CA TYR A 810 14.04 -11.37 11.33
C TYR A 810 13.32 -12.13 12.44
N ALA A 811 13.21 -13.46 12.35
CA ALA A 811 12.62 -14.30 13.40
C ALA A 811 13.38 -14.18 14.73
N TRP A 812 14.72 -14.21 14.69
CA TRP A 812 15.56 -13.99 15.87
C TRP A 812 15.38 -12.58 16.45
N CYS A 813 15.30 -11.56 15.59
CA CYS A 813 15.08 -10.16 15.93
C CYS A 813 13.70 -9.91 16.57
N ARG A 814 12.65 -10.60 16.12
CA ARG A 814 11.31 -10.56 16.75
C ARG A 814 11.30 -11.24 18.12
N ALA A 815 12.08 -12.31 18.31
CA ALA A 815 12.19 -13.01 19.59
C ALA A 815 13.08 -12.31 20.64
N ASN A 816 14.05 -11.47 20.21
CA ASN A 816 15.06 -10.86 21.08
C ASN A 816 15.06 -9.32 20.95
N PRO A 817 14.06 -8.58 21.47
CA PRO A 817 13.97 -7.12 21.35
C PRO A 817 15.18 -6.39 21.95
N LEU A 818 15.44 -5.18 21.44
CA LEU A 818 16.58 -4.34 21.85
C LEU A 818 16.63 -4.12 23.38
N TRP A 819 17.82 -4.28 23.97
CA TRP A 819 18.03 -4.10 25.40
C TRP A 819 17.84 -2.63 25.78
N PRO A 820 17.00 -2.30 26.78
CA PRO A 820 16.86 -0.91 27.20
C PRO A 820 18.21 -0.38 27.74
N PRO A 821 18.51 0.92 27.55
CA PRO A 821 19.71 1.55 28.07
C PRO A 821 19.92 1.27 29.57
N TYR A 822 21.14 0.88 29.96
CA TYR A 822 21.44 0.52 31.33
C TYR A 822 22.45 1.48 31.98
N ASN A 823 22.30 1.66 33.30
CA ASN A 823 23.10 2.65 34.02
C ASN A 823 24.52 2.11 34.30
N ILE A 824 25.47 2.42 33.42
CA ILE A 824 26.88 2.03 33.56
C ILE A 824 27.55 2.69 34.79
N ALA A 825 28.34 1.91 35.52
CA ALA A 825 29.10 2.42 36.65
C ALA A 825 30.17 3.45 36.19
N PRO A 826 30.51 4.48 37.00
CA PRO A 826 31.50 5.48 36.62
C PRO A 826 32.89 4.91 36.26
N SER A 827 33.29 3.79 36.86
CA SER A 827 34.50 3.05 36.48
C SER A 827 34.41 2.47 35.06
N THR A 828 33.26 1.91 34.70
CA THR A 828 32.96 1.38 33.36
C THR A 828 32.87 2.50 32.33
N HIS A 829 32.24 3.63 32.65
CA HIS A 829 32.21 4.80 31.77
C HIS A 829 33.62 5.36 31.52
N ASN A 830 34.47 5.42 32.55
CA ASN A 830 35.89 5.77 32.38
C ASN A 830 36.66 4.75 31.51
N ALA A 831 36.38 3.45 31.62
CA ALA A 831 36.98 2.44 30.73
C ALA A 831 36.56 2.66 29.26
N ILE A 832 35.30 3.03 29.02
CA ILE A 832 34.75 3.38 27.70
C ILE A 832 35.43 4.64 27.12
N GLN A 833 35.49 5.75 27.85
CA GLN A 833 36.14 6.98 27.35
C GLN A 833 37.65 6.79 27.08
N ASN A 834 38.29 5.81 27.73
CA ASN A 834 39.69 5.44 27.51
C ASN A 834 39.86 4.26 26.53
N ALA A 835 38.81 3.93 25.77
CA ALA A 835 38.77 2.87 24.75
C ALA A 835 39.31 1.51 25.20
N GLN A 836 39.07 1.13 26.46
CA GLN A 836 39.43 -0.19 27.02
C GLN A 836 38.41 -1.26 26.58
N LEU A 837 38.13 -1.30 25.28
CA LEU A 837 37.18 -2.18 24.63
C LEU A 837 37.86 -3.48 24.20
N ALA A 838 37.23 -4.60 24.51
CA ALA A 838 37.64 -5.95 24.11
C ALA A 838 36.64 -6.55 23.11
N LEU A 839 37.15 -7.27 22.11
CA LEU A 839 36.31 -7.98 21.14
C LEU A 839 35.73 -9.26 21.76
N LEU A 840 34.41 -9.44 21.60
CA LEU A 840 33.69 -10.66 21.98
C LEU A 840 33.62 -11.61 20.78
N ARG A 841 34.06 -12.85 20.96
CA ARG A 841 33.94 -13.90 19.95
C ARG A 841 32.48 -14.30 19.77
N ALA A 842 31.95 -14.09 18.56
CA ALA A 842 30.62 -14.58 18.17
C ALA A 842 30.60 -16.12 18.06
N PRO A 843 29.45 -16.79 18.30
CA PRO A 843 29.33 -18.25 18.16
C PRO A 843 29.63 -18.79 16.75
N SER A 844 29.40 -17.98 15.71
CA SER A 844 29.70 -18.30 14.31
C SER A 844 31.15 -18.04 13.88
N PHE A 845 31.93 -17.32 14.69
CA PHE A 845 33.26 -16.85 14.31
C PHE A 845 34.32 -17.97 14.33
N VAL A 846 34.91 -18.25 13.16
CA VAL A 846 35.96 -19.25 12.95
C VAL A 846 37.28 -18.55 12.64
N GLY A 847 38.08 -18.29 13.68
CA GLY A 847 39.33 -17.56 13.56
C GLY A 847 40.04 -17.29 14.89
N ASP A 848 41.05 -16.42 14.81
CA ASP A 848 41.86 -15.91 15.92
C ASP A 848 41.54 -14.42 16.18
N ILE A 849 41.42 -14.07 17.46
CA ILE A 849 41.29 -12.68 17.95
C ILE A 849 42.42 -12.48 18.97
N MET A 850 43.38 -11.61 18.64
CA MET A 850 44.63 -11.44 19.38
C MET A 850 44.75 -10.00 19.92
N PRO A 851 44.72 -9.77 21.24
CA PRO A 851 44.99 -8.45 21.80
C PRO A 851 46.43 -8.03 21.53
N GLN A 852 46.65 -6.74 21.27
CA GLN A 852 47.98 -6.17 21.08
C GLN A 852 48.41 -5.36 22.33
N PRO A 853 49.69 -4.94 22.46
CA PRO A 853 50.19 -4.26 23.66
C PRO A 853 49.65 -2.84 23.93
N GLN A 854 48.65 -2.36 23.19
CA GLN A 854 48.00 -1.07 23.38
C GLN A 854 46.48 -1.26 23.51
N ALA A 855 45.81 -0.47 24.35
CA ALA A 855 44.35 -0.60 24.50
C ALA A 855 43.62 -0.41 23.19
N GLY A 856 42.57 -1.20 23.00
CA GLY A 856 41.71 -1.11 21.84
C GLY A 856 42.38 -1.52 20.52
N HIS A 857 43.66 -1.95 20.53
CA HIS A 857 44.34 -2.51 19.37
C HIS A 857 44.19 -4.04 19.39
N TRP A 858 43.49 -4.57 18.40
CA TRP A 858 43.24 -6.00 18.23
C TRP A 858 43.62 -6.44 16.83
N LYS A 859 44.27 -7.60 16.70
CA LYS A 859 44.54 -8.25 15.43
C LYS A 859 43.60 -9.44 15.25
N VAL A 860 42.93 -9.50 14.11
CA VAL A 860 41.91 -10.52 13.81
C VAL A 860 42.26 -11.25 12.51
N ARG A 861 42.06 -12.56 12.52
CA ARG A 861 42.20 -13.45 11.36
C ARG A 861 41.03 -14.42 11.33
N THR A 862 40.39 -14.60 10.19
CA THR A 862 39.42 -15.69 9.97
C THR A 862 40.00 -16.82 9.14
N HIS A 863 39.41 -18.01 9.25
CA HIS A 863 39.61 -19.09 8.29
C HIS A 863 38.72 -18.90 7.05
N PRO A 864 39.08 -19.43 5.88
CA PRO A 864 38.26 -19.34 4.66
C PRO A 864 36.83 -19.90 4.79
N ASN A 865 36.58 -20.78 5.75
CA ASN A 865 35.24 -21.32 6.06
C ASN A 865 34.48 -20.55 7.16
N CYS A 866 34.93 -19.35 7.54
CA CYS A 866 34.19 -18.49 8.46
C CYS A 866 32.95 -17.92 7.76
N ARG A 867 31.77 -18.34 8.21
CA ARG A 867 30.50 -17.72 7.81
C ARG A 867 30.32 -16.36 8.50
N ASP A 868 29.39 -15.59 7.95
CA ASP A 868 28.91 -14.30 8.42
C ASP A 868 28.88 -14.20 9.95
N SER A 869 29.70 -13.29 10.47
CA SER A 869 29.93 -13.14 11.89
C SER A 869 30.12 -11.68 12.26
N SER A 870 29.23 -11.13 13.08
CA SER A 870 29.45 -9.83 13.74
C SER A 870 30.24 -10.03 15.03
N ILE A 871 31.46 -9.52 15.07
CA ILE A 871 32.30 -9.40 16.26
C ILE A 871 31.93 -8.09 16.96
N LEU A 872 31.30 -8.15 18.12
CA LEU A 872 30.96 -6.95 18.92
C LEU A 872 32.04 -6.67 19.97
N THR A 873 32.06 -5.43 20.46
CA THR A 873 32.81 -5.04 21.66
C THR A 873 32.10 -5.45 22.95
N ASN A 874 32.84 -5.57 24.05
CA ASN A 874 32.31 -5.96 25.37
C ASN A 874 31.63 -4.81 26.16
N LEU A 875 31.79 -3.57 25.71
CA LEU A 875 31.24 -2.35 26.30
C LEU A 875 30.84 -1.40 25.16
N PRO A 876 29.78 -0.59 25.33
CA PRO A 876 29.37 0.37 24.30
C PRO A 876 30.39 1.50 24.15
N MET A 877 30.43 2.15 22.98
CA MET A 877 31.23 3.36 22.75
C MET A 877 30.40 4.64 22.97
N TYR A 878 29.08 4.56 22.84
CA TYR A 878 28.10 5.56 23.26
C TYR A 878 27.10 4.89 24.20
N SER A 879 26.92 5.41 25.41
CA SER A 879 25.78 5.02 26.25
C SER A 879 24.72 6.12 26.26
N ALA A 880 23.48 5.76 25.94
CA ALA A 880 22.36 6.69 25.88
C ALA A 880 22.07 7.34 27.25
N LEU A 881 22.31 6.62 28.35
CA LEU A 881 22.16 7.16 29.71
C LEU A 881 23.40 7.91 30.24
N ALA A 882 24.55 7.84 29.56
CA ALA A 882 25.78 8.48 30.02
C ALA A 882 26.17 9.69 29.16
N ASP A 883 26.22 9.51 27.85
CA ASP A 883 26.89 10.42 26.91
C ASP A 883 25.91 11.34 26.13
N THR A 884 24.59 11.17 26.27
CA THR A 884 23.60 11.89 25.44
C THR A 884 23.73 13.43 25.50
N PRO A 885 23.89 14.10 24.34
CA PRO A 885 23.89 15.57 24.21
C PRO A 885 22.70 16.29 24.85
N LEU A 886 21.53 15.65 24.93
CA LEU A 886 20.35 16.23 25.58
C LEU A 886 20.53 16.45 27.09
N ARG A 887 21.47 15.74 27.72
CA ARG A 887 21.78 15.84 29.15
C ARG A 887 23.17 16.42 29.43
N THR A 888 24.14 16.18 28.56
CA THR A 888 25.50 16.74 28.70
C THR A 888 25.60 18.17 28.15
N HIS A 889 24.68 18.57 27.28
CA HIS A 889 24.74 19.79 26.47
C HIS A 889 26.04 19.93 25.67
N GLN A 890 26.69 18.81 25.34
CA GLN A 890 27.91 18.74 24.53
C GLN A 890 27.73 17.69 23.43
N PRO A 891 28.19 17.94 22.19
CA PRO A 891 28.23 16.92 21.16
C PRO A 891 29.08 15.72 21.59
N LYS A 892 28.70 14.53 21.15
CA LYS A 892 29.43 13.28 21.39
C LYS A 892 29.66 12.59 20.05
N THR A 893 30.91 12.34 19.71
CA THR A 893 31.27 11.52 18.54
C THR A 893 31.85 10.19 19.00
N ILE A 894 31.40 9.12 18.36
CA ILE A 894 31.98 7.78 18.44
C ILE A 894 32.58 7.43 17.08
N TYR A 895 33.69 6.71 17.07
CA TYR A 895 34.41 6.36 15.86
C TYR A 895 35.36 5.19 16.14
N PHE A 896 35.64 4.36 15.14
CA PHE A 896 36.78 3.46 15.13
C PHE A 896 37.23 3.20 13.69
N GLU A 897 38.46 2.72 13.54
CA GLU A 897 39.00 2.30 12.25
C GLU A 897 39.71 0.96 12.34
N LEU A 898 39.75 0.25 11.21
CA LEU A 898 40.53 -0.95 11.02
C LEU A 898 41.40 -0.83 9.77
N LYS A 899 42.55 -1.49 9.80
CA LYS A 899 43.46 -1.64 8.68
C LYS A 899 43.35 -3.04 8.11
N VAL A 900 42.93 -3.12 6.85
CA VAL A 900 42.87 -4.38 6.10
C VAL A 900 44.29 -4.80 5.77
N THR A 901 44.66 -6.04 6.08
CA THR A 901 46.00 -6.60 5.83
C THR A 901 45.98 -7.83 4.91
N GLY A 902 44.80 -8.38 4.62
CA GLY A 902 44.58 -9.41 3.61
C GLY A 902 43.11 -9.81 3.47
N THR A 903 42.73 -10.22 2.27
CA THR A 903 41.40 -10.75 1.89
C THR A 903 41.58 -11.90 0.90
N GLY A 904 40.57 -12.76 0.74
CA GLY A 904 40.51 -13.75 -0.35
C GLY A 904 41.52 -14.91 -0.25
N ARG A 905 41.68 -15.56 0.92
CA ARG A 905 42.62 -16.69 1.10
C ARG A 905 42.16 -18.04 0.50
N GLY A 906 41.84 -18.05 -0.80
CA GLY A 906 41.83 -19.22 -1.68
C GLY A 906 40.44 -19.74 -2.11
N GLY A 907 40.19 -19.81 -3.44
CA GLY A 907 38.91 -20.30 -3.98
C GLY A 907 38.84 -20.62 -5.49
N LEU A 908 39.52 -19.87 -6.37
CA LEU A 908 39.44 -20.02 -7.85
C LEU A 908 38.06 -19.73 -8.47
N SER A 909 37.39 -18.67 -8.00
CA SER A 909 36.42 -17.89 -8.76
C SER A 909 36.80 -16.40 -8.69
N LEU A 910 36.24 -15.58 -9.58
CA LEU A 910 36.32 -14.10 -9.53
C LEU A 910 34.95 -13.44 -9.82
N GLU A 911 33.89 -14.24 -9.76
CA GLU A 911 32.51 -13.84 -10.09
C GLU A 911 31.61 -13.76 -8.83
N GLU A 912 32.11 -14.22 -7.68
CA GLU A 912 31.53 -13.99 -6.34
C GLU A 912 32.66 -13.56 -5.39
N ALA A 913 32.34 -12.80 -4.34
CA ALA A 913 33.33 -12.35 -3.36
C ALA A 913 33.55 -13.43 -2.27
N ASP A 914 34.62 -14.23 -2.38
CA ASP A 914 34.96 -15.31 -1.43
C ASP A 914 35.26 -14.84 0.02
N ALA A 915 35.42 -13.53 0.28
CA ALA A 915 35.72 -12.98 1.61
C ALA A 915 35.49 -11.47 1.72
N GLY A 916 35.05 -10.99 2.89
CA GLY A 916 34.80 -9.57 3.14
C GLY A 916 34.86 -9.14 4.61
N ILE A 917 34.91 -7.83 4.82
CA ILE A 917 34.92 -7.15 6.12
C ILE A 917 33.87 -6.04 6.08
N ALA A 918 33.03 -5.93 7.10
CA ALA A 918 32.09 -4.81 7.27
C ALA A 918 32.37 -4.06 8.58
N VAL A 919 32.26 -2.73 8.56
CA VAL A 919 32.44 -1.86 9.74
C VAL A 919 31.11 -1.20 10.12
N GLY A 920 30.72 -1.26 11.39
CA GLY A 920 29.40 -0.77 11.80
C GLY A 920 29.22 -0.51 13.29
N PHE A 921 28.01 -0.06 13.64
CA PHE A 921 27.54 0.12 15.01
C PHE A 921 26.22 -0.64 15.21
N ILE A 922 26.05 -1.21 16.40
CA ILE A 922 24.93 -2.09 16.75
C ILE A 922 24.38 -1.74 18.14
N ALA A 923 23.05 -1.63 18.24
CA ALA A 923 22.31 -1.73 19.49
C ALA A 923 21.99 -3.22 19.76
N PRO A 924 22.39 -3.79 20.91
CA PRO A 924 22.13 -5.19 21.23
C PRO A 924 20.68 -5.44 21.70
N PRO A 925 20.19 -6.69 21.63
CA PRO A 925 20.88 -7.87 21.12
C PRO A 925 20.67 -7.99 19.61
N TYR A 926 21.69 -8.52 18.93
CA TYR A 926 21.76 -8.61 17.46
C TYR A 926 22.09 -10.03 17.02
N PRO A 927 21.51 -10.54 15.90
CA PRO A 927 21.82 -11.87 15.38
C PRO A 927 23.27 -11.91 14.90
N THR A 928 24.20 -12.37 15.73
CA THR A 928 25.65 -12.28 15.44
C THR A 928 26.12 -13.16 14.28
N PHE A 929 25.22 -13.96 13.67
CA PHE A 929 25.42 -14.72 12.43
C PHE A 929 25.11 -13.89 11.17
N ARG A 930 25.13 -12.56 11.29
CA ARG A 930 24.81 -11.57 10.26
C ARG A 930 25.84 -10.45 10.32
N LEU A 931 26.11 -9.78 9.19
CA LEU A 931 26.96 -8.60 9.13
C LEU A 931 26.23 -7.36 9.72
N PRO A 932 26.93 -6.30 10.18
CA PRO A 932 26.31 -5.07 10.65
C PRO A 932 25.57 -4.33 9.52
N GLY A 933 24.44 -3.69 9.84
CA GLY A 933 23.63 -2.93 8.90
C GLY A 933 22.48 -3.71 8.26
N TRP A 934 22.53 -5.05 8.26
CA TRP A 934 21.50 -5.88 7.64
C TRP A 934 20.17 -5.94 8.41
N GLN A 935 20.13 -5.62 9.70
CA GLN A 935 18.95 -5.81 10.55
C GLN A 935 18.76 -4.64 11.53
N ARG A 936 17.55 -4.53 12.10
CA ARG A 936 17.12 -3.42 12.98
C ARG A 936 18.13 -3.11 14.09
N GLY A 937 18.31 -1.84 14.41
CA GLY A 937 19.28 -1.38 15.40
C GLY A 937 20.74 -1.56 14.97
N SER A 938 21.03 -1.66 13.67
CA SER A 938 22.39 -1.69 13.15
C SER A 938 22.58 -0.86 11.89
N LEU A 939 23.79 -0.32 11.75
CA LEU A 939 24.29 0.25 10.50
C LEU A 939 25.70 -0.28 10.19
N GLY A 940 26.09 -0.27 8.93
CA GLY A 940 27.45 -0.62 8.52
C GLY A 940 27.78 -0.29 7.07
N VAL A 941 29.07 -0.35 6.75
CA VAL A 941 29.63 -0.27 5.39
C VAL A 941 30.36 -1.58 5.11
N HIS A 942 30.03 -2.25 4.00
CA HIS A 942 30.57 -3.55 3.63
C HIS A 942 31.73 -3.37 2.64
N GLY A 943 32.73 -4.23 2.75
CA GLY A 943 34.03 -4.06 2.11
C GLY A 943 34.24 -4.83 0.82
N ASP A 944 33.30 -5.68 0.42
CA ASP A 944 33.32 -6.42 -0.84
C ASP A 944 32.71 -5.64 -2.00
N ASP A 945 31.64 -4.87 -1.76
CA ASP A 945 31.04 -3.93 -2.73
C ASP A 945 31.41 -2.46 -2.46
N GLY A 946 31.55 -2.05 -1.19
CA GLY A 946 31.63 -0.65 -0.78
C GLY A 946 30.27 -0.01 -0.49
N ARG A 947 29.20 -0.80 -0.30
CA ARG A 947 27.85 -0.31 0.00
C ARG A 947 27.64 -0.05 1.48
N ARG A 948 26.66 0.81 1.78
CA ARG A 948 26.16 1.06 3.13
C ARG A 948 24.82 0.39 3.35
N TYR A 949 24.61 -0.09 4.57
CA TYR A 949 23.45 -0.85 4.99
C TYR A 949 22.95 -0.27 6.32
N VAL A 950 21.67 0.06 6.41
CA VAL A 950 21.03 0.63 7.61
C VAL A 950 19.67 -0.02 7.75
N ASN A 951 19.57 -1.05 8.60
CA ASN A 951 18.39 -1.92 8.69
C ASN A 951 17.92 -2.48 7.33
N ASP A 952 18.84 -2.82 6.42
CA ASP A 952 18.51 -3.34 5.08
C ASP A 952 19.10 -4.74 4.88
N THR A 953 18.25 -5.76 4.92
CA THR A 953 18.64 -7.18 4.77
C THR A 953 19.09 -7.57 3.35
N TRP A 954 18.88 -6.68 2.38
CA TRP A 954 19.01 -6.94 0.96
C TRP A 954 20.32 -6.35 0.39
N GLY A 955 20.25 -5.58 -0.70
CA GLY A 955 21.41 -5.14 -1.48
C GLY A 955 22.06 -3.83 -1.06
N GLY A 956 21.58 -3.13 -0.03
CA GLY A 956 22.18 -1.89 0.48
C GLY A 956 22.13 -0.71 -0.49
N VAL A 957 22.92 0.33 -0.24
CA VAL A 957 22.99 1.55 -1.05
C VAL A 957 24.44 1.82 -1.48
N ASP A 958 24.65 2.19 -2.74
CA ASP A 958 25.96 2.61 -3.28
C ASP A 958 26.52 3.79 -2.48
N PHE A 959 27.81 3.74 -2.10
CA PHE A 959 28.38 4.71 -1.16
C PHE A 959 29.89 4.95 -1.27
N THR A 960 30.70 3.89 -1.27
CA THR A 960 32.16 3.93 -1.42
C THR A 960 32.59 2.80 -2.37
N THR A 961 33.87 2.42 -2.35
CA THR A 961 34.43 1.30 -3.11
C THR A 961 34.81 0.14 -2.19
N ALA A 962 35.03 -1.06 -2.74
CA ALA A 962 35.55 -2.20 -1.99
C ALA A 962 36.84 -1.88 -1.19
N PHE A 963 37.13 -2.63 -0.13
CA PHE A 963 38.28 -2.40 0.76
C PHE A 963 39.51 -3.17 0.27
N ALA A 964 40.61 -2.48 -0.03
CA ALA A 964 41.83 -3.10 -0.51
C ALA A 964 42.79 -3.47 0.64
N PRO A 965 43.57 -4.58 0.54
CA PRO A 965 44.67 -4.83 1.47
C PRO A 965 45.68 -3.68 1.49
N GLY A 966 45.83 -3.06 2.66
CA GLY A 966 46.58 -1.82 2.87
C GLY A 966 45.71 -0.64 3.32
N ASP A 967 44.42 -0.62 2.94
CA ASP A 967 43.48 0.42 3.35
C ASP A 967 43.29 0.45 4.88
N THR A 968 43.17 1.66 5.42
CA THR A 968 42.70 1.92 6.78
C THR A 968 41.33 2.60 6.68
N VAL A 969 40.27 1.84 6.95
CA VAL A 969 38.87 2.25 6.83
C VAL A 969 38.25 2.45 8.21
N GLY A 970 37.34 3.42 8.36
CA GLY A 970 36.71 3.71 9.64
C GLY A 970 35.28 4.23 9.50
N ILE A 971 34.54 4.12 10.60
CA ILE A 971 33.15 4.55 10.68
C ILE A 971 32.88 5.24 12.01
N GLY A 972 32.07 6.29 11.99
CA GLY A 972 31.70 7.05 13.18
C GLY A 972 30.27 7.60 13.13
N MET A 973 29.77 7.96 14.31
CA MET A 973 28.49 8.63 14.50
C MET A 973 28.70 9.85 15.42
N SER A 974 28.23 11.01 14.99
CA SER A 974 28.26 12.28 15.73
C SER A 974 26.86 12.64 16.19
N PHE A 975 26.67 12.73 17.51
CA PHE A 975 25.42 13.07 18.17
C PHE A 975 25.48 14.52 18.67
N SER A 976 24.47 15.33 18.41
CA SER A 976 24.38 16.71 18.94
C SER A 976 22.95 17.18 19.24
N VAL A 977 22.81 18.28 19.99
CA VAL A 977 21.52 18.92 20.25
C VAL A 977 21.01 19.57 18.96
N PRO A 978 19.72 19.48 18.60
CA PRO A 978 19.23 19.93 17.29
C PRO A 978 19.52 21.41 17.01
N LYS A 979 20.14 21.68 15.85
CA LYS A 979 20.47 23.05 15.43
C LYS A 979 19.22 23.85 15.03
N ASN A 980 18.24 23.18 14.44
CA ASN A 980 16.97 23.76 13.97
C ASN A 980 15.79 22.87 14.44
N PRO A 981 15.33 22.98 15.70
CA PRO A 981 14.20 22.18 16.18
C PRO A 981 12.90 22.57 15.44
N PRO A 982 12.10 21.60 14.93
CA PRO A 982 10.85 21.88 14.23
C PRO A 982 9.83 22.52 15.18
N SER A 983 9.20 23.60 14.75
CA SER A 983 8.41 24.50 15.61
C SER A 983 6.99 24.01 15.96
N TYR A 984 6.58 22.86 15.44
CA TYR A 984 5.18 22.43 15.44
C TYR A 984 4.78 21.50 16.61
N GLU A 985 5.73 20.79 17.22
CA GLU A 985 5.46 19.73 18.21
C GLU A 985 6.28 19.87 19.50
N ALA A 986 5.77 20.69 20.43
CA ALA A 986 6.41 20.93 21.72
C ALA A 986 6.59 19.68 22.61
N GLU A 987 5.82 18.60 22.37
CA GLU A 987 5.93 17.34 23.13
C GLU A 987 7.04 16.41 22.61
N GLN A 988 7.46 16.52 21.34
CA GLN A 988 8.55 15.71 20.77
C GLN A 988 9.93 16.37 20.87
N GLN A 989 10.00 17.71 20.94
CA GLN A 989 11.26 18.48 21.00
C GLN A 989 12.23 18.04 22.11
N GLY A 990 11.73 17.46 23.21
CA GLY A 990 12.56 16.96 24.31
C GLY A 990 13.29 15.63 24.07
N ARG A 991 13.18 15.02 22.88
CA ARG A 991 13.77 13.69 22.57
C ARG A 991 14.56 13.62 21.25
N LEU A 992 14.55 14.66 20.43
CA LEU A 992 15.24 14.68 19.13
C LEU A 992 16.69 15.16 19.26
N MET A 993 17.58 14.62 18.44
CA MET A 993 19.02 14.91 18.39
C MET A 993 19.49 14.89 16.94
N ASP A 994 20.38 15.79 16.53
CA ASP A 994 21.04 15.69 15.22
C ASP A 994 22.03 14.52 15.25
N VAL A 995 21.93 13.58 14.31
CA VAL A 995 22.80 12.39 14.21
C VAL A 995 23.44 12.33 12.83
N GLU A 996 24.76 12.51 12.73
CA GLU A 996 25.51 12.37 11.49
C GLU A 996 26.35 11.09 11.52
N VAL A 997 26.18 10.21 10.53
CA VAL A 997 27.03 9.02 10.34
C VAL A 997 28.07 9.33 9.26
N PHE A 998 29.32 8.89 9.46
CA PHE A 998 30.39 9.15 8.51
C PHE A 998 31.36 7.98 8.35
N PHE A 999 31.94 7.88 7.16
CA PHE A 999 32.92 6.86 6.79
C PHE A 999 34.22 7.50 6.30
N THR A 1000 35.34 6.85 6.60
CA THR A 1000 36.69 7.33 6.35
C THR A 1000 37.55 6.27 5.67
N ARG A 1001 38.48 6.70 4.83
CA ARG A 1001 39.53 5.85 4.26
C ARG A 1001 40.85 6.59 4.24
N ASN A 1002 41.92 5.90 4.64
CA ASN A 1002 43.30 6.36 4.63
C ASN A 1002 43.50 7.77 5.22
N GLY A 1003 42.85 8.02 6.37
CA GLY A 1003 42.96 9.27 7.13
C GLY A 1003 42.06 10.42 6.68
N LYS A 1004 41.11 10.19 5.78
CA LYS A 1004 40.18 11.21 5.26
C LYS A 1004 38.74 10.72 5.37
N LYS A 1005 37.81 11.62 5.66
CA LYS A 1005 36.36 11.37 5.47
C LYS A 1005 36.09 11.23 3.97
N GLU A 1006 35.46 10.13 3.59
CA GLU A 1006 35.13 9.78 2.21
C GLU A 1006 33.64 10.02 1.93
N GLY A 1007 32.77 9.72 2.91
CA GLY A 1007 31.32 9.95 2.82
C GLY A 1007 30.65 10.08 4.18
N GLY A 1008 29.32 10.28 4.15
CA GLY A 1008 28.47 10.30 5.34
C GLY A 1008 26.98 10.46 4.98
N TRP A 1009 26.11 10.29 5.96
CA TRP A 1009 24.65 10.34 5.83
C TRP A 1009 23.97 10.75 7.14
N ASP A 1010 22.67 11.07 7.08
CA ASP A 1010 21.85 11.42 8.25
C ASP A 1010 21.35 10.15 8.97
N GLY A 1011 21.52 10.05 10.29
CA GLY A 1011 21.02 8.94 11.10
C GLY A 1011 19.49 8.86 11.20
N HIS A 1012 18.79 9.92 10.74
CA HIS A 1012 17.33 9.97 10.60
C HIS A 1012 16.86 9.97 9.15
N GLU A 1013 17.72 9.61 8.19
CA GLU A 1013 17.29 9.46 6.78
C GLU A 1013 16.05 8.56 6.66
N GLU A 1014 15.16 8.90 5.73
CA GLU A 1014 14.04 8.02 5.40
C GLU A 1014 14.56 6.78 4.67
N LEU A 1015 14.24 5.62 5.22
CA LEU A 1015 14.58 4.31 4.65
C LEU A 1015 13.40 3.76 3.84
N ASP A 1016 13.70 2.80 2.97
CA ASP A 1016 12.71 1.98 2.26
C ASP A 1016 11.72 1.34 3.26
N ALA A 1017 10.42 1.32 2.92
CA ALA A 1017 9.35 0.76 3.72
C ALA A 1017 9.56 -0.72 4.11
N ARG A 1018 10.42 -1.45 3.39
CA ARG A 1018 10.85 -2.82 3.74
C ARG A 1018 11.69 -2.91 5.03
N SER A 1019 12.27 -1.79 5.49
CA SER A 1019 13.19 -1.75 6.64
C SER A 1019 12.40 -1.66 7.96
N GLU A 1020 11.82 -2.77 8.42
CA GLU A 1020 10.96 -2.81 9.61
C GLU A 1020 11.57 -2.08 10.82
N GLY A 1021 10.90 -1.02 11.29
CA GLY A 1021 11.35 -0.19 12.41
C GLY A 1021 12.30 0.96 12.04
N GLY A 1022 12.68 1.12 10.77
CA GLY A 1022 13.53 2.21 10.29
C GLY A 1022 14.88 2.27 11.02
N THR A 1023 15.34 3.47 11.37
CA THR A 1023 16.59 3.70 12.12
C THR A 1023 16.45 3.54 13.65
N MET A 1024 15.40 2.88 14.16
CA MET A 1024 15.25 2.54 15.58
C MET A 1024 16.48 1.78 16.10
N GLY A 1025 17.02 2.21 17.24
CA GLY A 1025 18.27 1.71 17.81
C GLY A 1025 19.46 2.63 17.58
N LEU A 1026 19.40 3.52 16.59
CA LEU A 1026 20.55 4.31 16.10
C LEU A 1026 20.43 5.82 16.37
N ARG A 1027 19.29 6.28 16.91
CA ARG A 1027 18.93 7.70 17.07
C ARG A 1027 19.51 8.33 18.36
N GLY A 1028 20.42 7.61 19.03
CA GLY A 1028 21.00 7.98 20.31
C GLY A 1028 20.17 7.56 21.53
N GLU A 1029 19.12 6.76 21.32
CA GLU A 1029 18.17 6.28 22.32
C GLU A 1029 18.51 4.88 22.89
N PHE A 1030 19.49 4.19 22.30
CA PHE A 1030 20.07 2.93 22.78
C PHE A 1030 21.59 3.02 23.02
N ASP A 1031 22.14 2.10 23.83
CA ASP A 1031 23.60 1.97 24.01
C ASP A 1031 24.23 1.29 22.76
N LEU A 1032 25.20 1.96 22.13
CA LEU A 1032 25.76 1.56 20.83
C LEU A 1032 27.16 0.96 20.94
N PHE A 1033 27.34 -0.21 20.33
CA PHE A 1033 28.56 -1.01 20.36
C PHE A 1033 29.22 -1.03 18.97
N PRO A 1034 30.51 -0.71 18.85
CA PRO A 1034 31.31 -1.04 17.67
C PRO A 1034 31.18 -2.52 17.30
N ALA A 1035 30.92 -2.78 16.02
CA ALA A 1035 30.75 -4.10 15.46
C ALA A 1035 31.53 -4.26 14.15
N ILE A 1036 32.11 -5.45 13.96
CA ILE A 1036 32.90 -5.80 12.78
C ILE A 1036 32.32 -7.07 12.19
N GLY A 1037 31.73 -6.96 10.99
CA GLY A 1037 31.29 -8.10 10.22
C GLY A 1037 32.45 -8.76 9.50
N VAL A 1038 32.50 -10.08 9.47
CA VAL A 1038 33.48 -10.86 8.71
C VAL A 1038 32.83 -12.07 8.07
N PHE A 1039 33.29 -12.41 6.86
CA PHE A 1039 33.03 -13.68 6.19
C PHE A 1039 34.23 -14.06 5.31
N GLY A 1040 34.39 -15.35 5.02
CA GLY A 1040 35.54 -15.88 4.30
C GLY A 1040 36.87 -15.67 5.03
N GLY A 1041 37.98 -15.74 4.31
CA GLY A 1041 39.34 -15.63 4.86
C GLY A 1041 39.95 -14.24 4.77
N VAL A 1042 39.98 -13.50 5.89
CA VAL A 1042 40.48 -12.12 6.01
C VAL A 1042 41.49 -11.95 7.15
N ASP A 1043 42.36 -10.95 7.04
CA ASP A 1043 43.29 -10.49 8.08
C ASP A 1043 43.16 -8.96 8.27
N PHE A 1044 42.96 -8.48 9.49
CA PHE A 1044 42.95 -7.04 9.78
C PHE A 1044 43.41 -6.71 11.21
N GLU A 1045 43.68 -5.43 11.44
CA GLU A 1045 43.92 -4.85 12.77
C GLU A 1045 42.92 -3.73 13.02
N VAL A 1046 42.24 -3.72 14.17
CA VAL A 1046 41.27 -2.68 14.55
C VAL A 1046 41.80 -1.85 15.72
N PHE A 1047 41.47 -0.56 15.70
CA PHE A 1047 41.96 0.47 16.61
C PHE A 1047 40.77 1.22 17.23
N PHE A 1048 40.49 0.98 18.52
CA PHE A 1048 39.45 1.71 19.25
C PHE A 1048 39.95 2.97 19.97
N HIS A 1049 41.27 3.15 20.15
CA HIS A 1049 41.82 4.24 20.94
C HIS A 1049 42.26 5.45 20.10
N PRO A 1050 41.80 6.69 20.39
CA PRO A 1050 42.03 7.88 19.54
C PRO A 1050 43.48 8.26 19.21
N SER A 1051 44.48 7.76 19.96
CA SER A 1051 45.89 8.00 19.63
C SER A 1051 46.43 7.12 18.51
N GLN A 1052 45.71 6.06 18.12
CA GLN A 1052 46.10 5.11 17.09
C GLN A 1052 45.46 5.42 15.72
N TRP A 1053 44.41 6.25 15.70
CA TRP A 1053 43.66 6.57 14.49
C TRP A 1053 44.43 7.48 13.53
N LEU A 1054 44.31 7.17 12.25
CA LEU A 1054 44.81 7.95 11.12
C LEU A 1054 43.86 9.12 10.79
N TYR A 1055 42.54 8.96 11.00
CA TYR A 1055 41.58 10.07 11.00
C TYR A 1055 41.36 10.61 12.41
N ARG A 1056 41.04 11.91 12.53
CA ARG A 1056 40.70 12.55 13.81
C ARG A 1056 39.32 13.21 13.70
N PRO A 1057 38.29 12.67 14.38
CA PRO A 1057 36.91 13.18 14.31
C PRO A 1057 36.59 14.26 15.36
N PHE A 1058 37.60 14.77 16.08
CA PHE A 1058 37.50 15.72 17.19
C PHE A 1058 38.37 16.97 16.91
#